data_AF-A0A437SU65-F1
#
_entry.id   AF-A0A437SU65-F1
#
_cell.length_a   1.000
_cell.length_b   1.000
_cell.length_c   1.000
_cell.angle_alpha   90.00
_cell.angle_beta   90.00
_cell.angle_gamma   90.00
#
_symmetry.space_group_name_H-M   'P 1'
#
loop_
_entity.id
_entity.type
_entity.pdbx_description
1 polymer ?
#
loop_
_entity_poly.entity_id
_entity_poly.type
_entity_poly.pdbx_seq_one_letter_code
_entity_poly.pdbx_strand_id
1 'polypeptide(L)'
;MKRKKLKQLLHQRREVKRAQEPEINDKQDDQLQINYVKTSELTRENETAQFNKVRRKNVKEVLNKLKHPFSQHIRLKPYYEADDWLHWIGVLSDLTLPNAADNLNGDILIDKLTTGDFKELLDYHVWLNLENVKYIKAKKQKLGIGDLIEGKSKILRYGQNKYGLGTTIIRRAGIYKGEDRPETLVGNYDRQDDWVLEIDNSSASERAWAEYQETKSLTAFEQEPGHVETRYQPSRYQRYRERLEEVQRHSSDSVLPLVPSTLNKYHAEVDQIHAAKSKTVSYRIPQLQLKNVVNEHHRLVAAKVVLPYTQEMKKMGELLPNDEVTFESKSNPDSNYLFGTIEKFNLVTAHEYHPLPEFPNTFLGYLMWKTPSEGSDPSLVMNYQNWALARGIHVKEIKKEIEEIKPERLLTEHELAIRFGVTDGIITSAYEQGVITPAKEEDGRKYDLTAWKTLMELLAAQDPHSILTVKKDLNVYSEDDFVQTFKLSLDEVRNQIKAANYLPLNGFHYKVNLYGPKVYQMFKAAKAVKQALPKKSEVLVKREIPRDKDVKIAFLERPKEVKSLPAPQKRSVTKTTVKQTQVEKKTTVTLEIETFDGSFLIDEFSSLEEADQVIEASARDKYRNHFLHVIAAESGEKVIISTKAITSFKVR
;
A
#
# COMPACT_ATOMS: atom_id res chain seq x y z
N MET A 1 -19.12 46.42 -56.09
CA MET A 1 -19.87 45.69 -55.03
C MET A 1 -19.60 46.34 -53.67
N LYS A 2 -20.63 46.80 -52.93
CA LYS A 2 -20.46 47.60 -51.70
C LYS A 2 -19.95 46.73 -50.52
N ARG A 3 -18.86 47.16 -49.85
CA ARG A 3 -18.19 46.50 -48.69
C ARG A 3 -19.13 45.91 -47.63
N LYS A 4 -20.28 46.55 -47.35
CA LYS A 4 -21.29 46.05 -46.39
C LYS A 4 -21.91 44.70 -46.82
N LYS A 5 -22.22 44.52 -48.10
CA LYS A 5 -22.80 43.27 -48.63
C LYS A 5 -21.81 42.11 -48.56
N LEU A 6 -20.52 42.37 -48.78
CA LEU A 6 -19.45 41.38 -48.65
C LEU A 6 -19.28 40.93 -47.18
N LYS A 7 -19.34 41.86 -46.23
CA LYS A 7 -19.23 41.56 -44.79
C LYS A 7 -20.43 40.75 -44.28
N GLN A 8 -21.64 41.05 -44.76
CA GLN A 8 -22.86 40.29 -44.46
C GLN A 8 -22.81 38.86 -45.04
N LEU A 9 -22.39 38.72 -46.31
CA LEU A 9 -22.22 37.42 -46.94
C LEU A 9 -21.12 36.57 -46.27
N LEU A 10 -20.05 37.20 -45.77
CA LEU A 10 -19.01 36.52 -44.99
C LEU A 10 -19.49 36.08 -43.61
N HIS A 11 -20.33 36.88 -42.94
CA HIS A 11 -20.97 36.50 -41.67
C HIS A 11 -21.96 35.34 -41.87
N GLN A 12 -22.84 35.42 -42.86
CA GLN A 12 -23.76 34.32 -43.19
C GLN A 12 -23.03 33.05 -43.60
N ARG A 13 -21.93 33.14 -44.37
CA ARG A 13 -21.08 31.96 -44.66
C ARG A 13 -20.39 31.38 -43.43
N ARG A 14 -20.05 32.20 -42.43
CA ARG A 14 -19.45 31.72 -41.17
C ARG A 14 -20.50 31.04 -40.28
N GLU A 15 -21.71 31.58 -40.22
CA GLU A 15 -22.83 30.98 -39.48
C GLU A 15 -23.27 29.65 -40.11
N VAL A 16 -23.36 29.58 -41.44
CA VAL A 16 -23.68 28.34 -42.16
C VAL A 16 -22.57 27.29 -42.01
N LYS A 17 -21.29 27.70 -41.94
CA LYS A 17 -20.18 26.78 -41.67
C LYS A 17 -20.22 26.21 -40.25
N ARG A 18 -20.49 27.04 -39.24
CA ARG A 18 -20.66 26.58 -37.84
C ARG A 18 -21.85 25.64 -37.68
N ALA A 19 -22.95 25.87 -38.39
CA ALA A 19 -24.12 24.99 -38.38
C ALA A 19 -23.91 23.64 -39.09
N GLN A 20 -22.80 23.48 -39.83
CA GLN A 20 -22.43 22.25 -40.55
C GLN A 20 -21.20 21.56 -39.94
N GLU A 21 -20.64 22.08 -38.84
CA GLU A 21 -19.54 21.44 -38.14
C GLU A 21 -20.08 20.23 -37.35
N PRO A 22 -19.50 19.03 -37.54
CA PRO A 22 -19.94 17.84 -36.83
C PRO A 22 -19.76 18.05 -35.31
N GLU A 23 -20.67 17.50 -34.51
CA GLU A 23 -20.55 17.48 -33.05
C GLU A 23 -19.15 17.00 -32.64
N ILE A 24 -18.47 17.77 -31.79
CA ILE A 24 -17.14 17.45 -31.30
C ILE A 24 -17.27 16.22 -30.39
N ASN A 25 -16.65 15.11 -30.80
CA ASN A 25 -16.60 13.91 -29.97
C ASN A 25 -15.53 14.08 -28.87
N ASP A 26 -15.99 14.29 -27.65
CA ASP A 26 -15.18 14.42 -26.43
C ASP A 26 -14.05 13.38 -26.31
N LYS A 27 -14.32 12.10 -26.65
CA LYS A 27 -13.31 11.03 -26.54
C LYS A 27 -12.22 11.10 -27.61
N GLN A 28 -12.51 11.70 -28.75
CA GLN A 28 -11.53 11.89 -29.82
C GLN A 28 -10.66 13.12 -29.59
N ASP A 29 -11.17 14.15 -28.90
CA ASP A 29 -10.35 15.34 -28.56
C ASP A 29 -9.28 15.00 -27.51
N ASP A 30 -9.56 14.06 -26.61
CA ASP A 30 -8.63 13.64 -25.55
C ASP A 30 -7.49 12.70 -26.03
N GLN A 31 -7.30 12.52 -27.35
CA GLN A 31 -6.27 11.63 -27.91
C GLN A 31 -5.41 12.31 -28.96
N LEU A 32 -4.10 12.06 -28.90
CA LEU A 32 -3.17 12.46 -29.95
C LEU A 32 -3.31 11.53 -31.16
N GLN A 33 -3.87 12.06 -32.25
CA GLN A 33 -3.92 11.34 -33.53
C GLN A 33 -2.69 11.65 -34.37
N ILE A 34 -1.92 10.61 -34.72
CA ILE A 34 -0.72 10.75 -35.54
C ILE A 34 -1.08 10.58 -37.02
N ASN A 35 -1.40 11.69 -37.70
CA ASN A 35 -1.45 11.68 -39.16
C ASN A 35 -0.04 11.58 -39.74
N TYR A 36 0.13 10.78 -40.79
CA TYR A 36 1.40 10.59 -41.48
C TYR A 36 1.20 10.60 -43.00
N VAL A 37 2.28 10.88 -43.73
CA VAL A 37 2.32 10.76 -45.20
C VAL A 37 2.68 9.33 -45.57
N LYS A 38 1.90 8.71 -46.46
CA LYS A 38 2.24 7.39 -46.97
C LYS A 38 3.48 7.46 -47.86
N THR A 39 4.42 6.53 -47.69
CA THR A 39 5.64 6.51 -48.51
C THR A 39 5.33 6.42 -50.00
N SER A 40 4.25 5.72 -50.39
CA SER A 40 3.77 5.63 -51.77
C SER A 40 3.30 6.96 -52.38
N GLU A 41 2.97 7.96 -51.55
CA GLU A 41 2.52 9.28 -51.98
C GLU A 41 3.69 10.28 -52.17
N LEU A 42 4.90 9.89 -51.74
CA LEU A 42 6.09 10.72 -51.77
C LEU A 42 6.86 10.55 -53.08
N THR A 43 6.98 11.65 -53.82
CA THR A 43 7.90 11.83 -54.95
C THR A 43 8.80 13.03 -54.67
N ARG A 44 9.99 13.10 -55.27
CA ARG A 44 10.93 14.22 -55.04
C ARG A 44 10.31 15.60 -55.32
N GLU A 45 9.38 15.69 -56.27
CA GLU A 45 8.77 16.95 -56.68
C GLU A 45 7.60 17.39 -55.77
N ASN A 46 6.97 16.47 -55.04
CA ASN A 46 5.77 16.76 -54.24
C ASN A 46 5.96 16.62 -52.72
N GLU A 47 7.14 16.19 -52.25
CA GLU A 47 7.41 15.85 -50.85
C GLU A 47 6.98 16.97 -49.89
N THR A 48 7.46 18.19 -50.13
CA THR A 48 7.11 19.39 -49.36
C THR A 48 5.61 19.67 -49.33
N ALA A 49 4.92 19.47 -50.46
CA ALA A 49 3.49 19.72 -50.56
C ALA A 49 2.68 18.70 -49.74
N GLN A 50 3.07 17.42 -49.75
CA GLN A 50 2.42 16.37 -48.98
C GLN A 50 2.59 16.57 -47.47
N PHE A 51 3.80 16.90 -47.01
CA PHE A 51 4.01 17.20 -45.59
C PHE A 51 3.20 18.41 -45.12
N ASN A 52 3.18 19.50 -45.90
CA ASN A 52 2.36 20.66 -45.57
C ASN A 52 0.85 20.36 -45.62
N LYS A 53 0.40 19.45 -46.49
CA LYS A 53 -1.00 18.98 -46.52
C LYS A 53 -1.37 18.27 -45.21
N VAL A 54 -0.54 17.35 -44.74
CA VAL A 54 -0.76 16.63 -43.47
C VAL A 54 -0.64 17.57 -42.27
N ARG A 55 0.33 18.48 -42.25
CA ARG A 55 0.44 19.50 -41.20
C ARG A 55 -0.83 20.34 -41.07
N ARG A 56 -1.36 20.84 -42.19
CA ARG A 56 -2.63 21.60 -42.20
C ARG A 56 -3.84 20.74 -41.80
N LYS A 57 -3.78 19.43 -42.02
CA LYS A 57 -4.77 18.47 -41.51
C LYS A 57 -4.69 18.41 -39.98
N ASN A 58 -3.49 18.33 -39.40
CA ASN A 58 -3.31 18.36 -37.95
C ASN A 58 -3.89 19.61 -37.29
N VAL A 59 -3.72 20.79 -37.92
CA VAL A 59 -4.31 22.03 -37.41
C VAL A 59 -5.84 21.95 -37.27
N LYS A 60 -6.52 21.23 -38.17
CA LYS A 60 -7.99 21.12 -38.20
C LYS A 60 -8.53 19.99 -37.34
N GLU A 61 -7.81 18.88 -37.29
CA GLU A 61 -8.32 17.61 -36.75
C GLU A 61 -7.68 17.22 -35.42
N VAL A 62 -6.44 17.65 -35.17
CA VAL A 62 -5.66 17.16 -34.03
C VAL A 62 -5.53 18.19 -32.92
N LEU A 63 -5.50 19.50 -33.19
CA LEU A 63 -5.46 20.51 -32.13
C LEU A 63 -6.70 20.44 -31.23
N ASN A 64 -6.55 20.80 -29.96
CA ASN A 64 -7.66 20.83 -29.02
C ASN A 64 -8.75 21.78 -29.53
N LYS A 65 -10.00 21.34 -29.40
CA LYS A 65 -11.18 22.14 -29.74
C LYS A 65 -11.97 22.54 -28.49
N LEU A 66 -11.76 21.82 -27.40
CA LEU A 66 -12.45 22.05 -26.13
C LEU A 66 -11.53 22.69 -25.10
N LYS A 67 -12.10 23.56 -24.25
CA LYS A 67 -11.37 24.14 -23.13
C LYS A 67 -11.26 23.14 -21.98
N HIS A 68 -10.04 22.98 -21.43
CA HIS A 68 -9.76 22.14 -20.27
C HIS A 68 -9.34 22.98 -19.04
N PRO A 69 -10.27 23.73 -18.40
CA PRO A 69 -9.94 24.73 -17.38
C PRO A 69 -9.41 24.14 -16.07
N PHE A 70 -9.66 22.84 -15.82
CA PHE A 70 -9.23 22.14 -14.60
C PHE A 70 -7.96 21.30 -14.82
N SER A 71 -7.26 21.43 -15.95
CA SER A 71 -5.97 20.74 -16.13
C SER A 71 -4.95 21.27 -15.13
N GLN A 72 -4.51 20.42 -14.21
CA GLN A 72 -3.49 20.73 -13.20
C GLN A 72 -2.11 20.15 -13.55
N HIS A 73 -1.96 19.52 -14.72
CA HIS A 73 -0.71 18.89 -15.13
C HIS A 73 -0.20 17.83 -14.14
N ILE A 74 -1.13 17.17 -13.42
CA ILE A 74 -0.79 16.32 -12.29
C ILE A 74 -0.03 15.06 -12.71
N ARG A 75 -0.22 14.56 -13.94
CA ARG A 75 0.53 13.42 -14.49
C ARG A 75 2.02 13.70 -14.73
N LEU A 76 2.44 14.97 -14.67
CA LEU A 76 3.86 15.34 -14.72
C LEU A 76 4.52 15.31 -13.32
N LYS A 77 3.73 15.38 -12.25
CA LYS A 77 4.22 15.36 -10.86
C LYS A 77 5.16 14.18 -10.54
N PRO A 78 4.87 12.93 -10.95
CA PRO A 78 5.74 11.80 -10.61
C PRO A 78 7.17 11.97 -11.15
N TYR A 79 7.34 12.56 -12.34
CA TYR A 79 8.66 12.82 -12.91
C TYR A 79 9.43 13.91 -12.16
N TYR A 80 8.72 14.94 -11.68
CA TYR A 80 9.31 15.96 -10.80
C TYR A 80 9.79 15.34 -9.47
N GLU A 81 8.97 14.49 -8.84
CA GLU A 81 9.30 13.85 -7.56
C GLU A 81 10.42 12.82 -7.68
N ALA A 82 10.52 12.12 -8.82
CA ALA A 82 11.59 11.16 -9.10
C ALA A 82 12.89 11.82 -9.57
N ASP A 83 12.88 13.14 -9.82
CA ASP A 83 13.97 13.84 -10.49
C ASP A 83 14.33 13.24 -11.86
N ASP A 84 13.33 12.68 -12.57
CA ASP A 84 13.52 11.96 -13.82
C ASP A 84 13.11 12.76 -15.06
N TRP A 85 13.64 12.37 -16.22
CA TRP A 85 13.37 13.01 -17.49
C TRP A 85 12.24 12.32 -18.24
N LEU A 86 11.20 13.08 -18.56
CA LEU A 86 10.10 12.63 -19.38
C LEU A 86 10.47 12.64 -20.87
N HIS A 87 10.28 11.53 -21.57
CA HIS A 87 10.23 11.48 -23.04
C HIS A 87 8.76 11.63 -23.49
N TRP A 88 8.50 12.66 -24.29
CA TRP A 88 7.15 13.04 -24.70
C TRP A 88 7.05 13.39 -26.19
N ILE A 89 5.82 13.40 -26.69
CA ILE A 89 5.45 13.95 -27.99
C ILE A 89 4.12 14.71 -27.90
N GLY A 90 4.00 15.80 -28.64
CA GLY A 90 2.75 16.58 -28.75
C GLY A 90 2.71 17.42 -30.02
N VAL A 91 1.66 18.22 -30.20
CA VAL A 91 1.46 19.04 -31.42
C VAL A 91 1.64 20.52 -31.09
N LEU A 92 2.46 21.21 -31.88
CA LEU A 92 2.60 22.66 -31.81
C LEU A 92 1.27 23.33 -32.20
N SER A 93 0.62 23.95 -31.22
CA SER A 93 -0.75 24.47 -31.37
C SER A 93 -0.83 26.00 -31.40
N ASP A 94 0.10 26.68 -30.75
CA ASP A 94 0.23 28.14 -30.74
C ASP A 94 1.63 28.57 -30.26
N LEU A 95 1.92 29.87 -30.30
CA LEU A 95 3.10 30.46 -29.67
C LEU A 95 2.81 31.85 -29.09
N THR A 96 3.59 32.23 -28.09
CA THR A 96 3.70 33.62 -27.63
C THR A 96 4.96 34.24 -28.22
N LEU A 97 4.85 35.51 -28.61
CA LEU A 97 6.00 36.28 -29.08
C LEU A 97 6.74 36.88 -27.88
N PRO A 98 8.07 37.04 -27.98
CA PRO A 98 8.86 37.79 -27.02
C PRO A 98 8.25 39.17 -26.70
N ASN A 99 8.23 39.55 -25.42
CA ASN A 99 7.84 40.87 -24.96
C ASN A 99 8.76 41.36 -23.82
N ALA A 100 8.83 42.67 -23.65
CA ALA A 100 9.77 43.32 -22.74
C ALA A 100 9.39 43.24 -21.25
N ALA A 101 8.19 42.77 -20.91
CA ALA A 101 7.70 42.76 -19.53
C ALA A 101 7.99 41.42 -18.84
N ASP A 102 7.45 40.32 -19.39
CA ASP A 102 7.35 39.06 -18.65
C ASP A 102 7.69 37.81 -19.49
N ASN A 103 7.96 37.96 -20.80
CA ASN A 103 8.25 36.83 -21.68
C ASN A 103 9.33 37.17 -22.70
N LEU A 104 10.59 37.22 -22.25
CA LEU A 104 11.71 37.67 -23.09
C LEU A 104 12.04 36.72 -24.25
N ASN A 105 11.71 35.44 -24.13
CA ASN A 105 12.07 34.39 -25.09
C ASN A 105 10.86 33.77 -25.81
N GLY A 106 9.62 34.13 -25.46
CA GLY A 106 8.43 33.47 -26.01
C GLY A 106 8.28 32.02 -25.52
N ASP A 107 7.09 31.49 -25.74
CA ASP A 107 6.70 30.12 -25.39
C ASP A 107 6.04 29.45 -26.58
N ILE A 108 6.18 28.14 -26.67
CA ILE A 108 5.35 27.31 -27.56
C ILE A 108 4.26 26.61 -26.76
N LEU A 109 3.04 26.57 -27.31
CA LEU A 109 1.97 25.75 -26.77
C LEU A 109 1.98 24.39 -27.46
N ILE A 110 2.03 23.35 -26.65
CA ILE A 110 1.98 21.96 -27.10
C ILE A 110 0.62 21.40 -26.66
N ASP A 111 -0.24 21.10 -27.61
CA ASP A 111 -1.49 20.37 -27.36
C ASP A 111 -1.20 18.85 -27.36
N LYS A 112 -1.97 18.12 -26.55
CA LYS A 112 -1.99 16.65 -26.49
C LYS A 112 -0.61 16.06 -26.21
N LEU A 113 -0.01 16.50 -25.10
CA LEU A 113 1.26 15.97 -24.63
C LEU A 113 1.05 14.50 -24.22
N THR A 114 1.80 13.59 -24.82
CA THR A 114 1.72 12.14 -24.59
C THR A 114 3.09 11.55 -24.25
N THR A 115 3.11 10.31 -23.75
CA THR A 115 4.31 9.48 -23.65
C THR A 115 5.01 9.34 -25.00
N GLY A 116 6.31 9.03 -25.02
CA GLY A 116 7.10 8.89 -26.26
C GLY A 116 6.57 7.85 -27.26
N ASP A 117 5.75 6.90 -26.80
CA ASP A 117 5.04 5.91 -27.62
C ASP A 117 3.66 6.39 -28.10
N PHE A 118 3.30 7.66 -27.86
CA PHE A 118 2.06 8.34 -28.21
C PHE A 118 0.76 7.67 -27.71
N LYS A 119 0.85 6.70 -26.79
CA LYS A 119 -0.31 5.94 -26.31
C LYS A 119 -1.04 6.61 -25.18
N GLU A 120 -0.32 7.24 -24.26
CA GLU A 120 -0.92 7.78 -23.05
C GLU A 120 -0.82 9.30 -22.98
N LEU A 121 -1.98 9.95 -22.81
CA LEU A 121 -2.07 11.38 -22.59
C LEU A 121 -1.48 11.75 -21.22
N LEU A 122 -0.48 12.62 -21.22
CA LEU A 122 0.11 13.22 -20.03
C LEU A 122 -0.59 14.53 -19.71
N ASP A 123 -0.89 15.32 -20.74
CA ASP A 123 -1.62 16.57 -20.58
C ASP A 123 -2.39 16.98 -21.84
N TYR A 124 -3.48 17.71 -21.64
CA TYR A 124 -4.23 18.36 -22.70
C TYR A 124 -3.42 19.45 -23.38
N HIS A 125 -2.72 20.30 -22.62
CA HIS A 125 -1.93 21.40 -23.17
C HIS A 125 -0.85 21.87 -22.19
N VAL A 126 0.37 22.10 -22.70
CA VAL A 126 1.50 22.59 -21.89
C VAL A 126 2.24 23.69 -22.64
N TRP A 127 2.56 24.76 -21.92
CA TRP A 127 3.46 25.81 -22.41
C TRP A 127 4.91 25.41 -22.13
N LEU A 128 5.74 25.44 -23.16
CA LEU A 128 7.19 25.29 -23.06
C LEU A 128 7.84 26.62 -23.38
N ASN A 129 8.45 27.23 -22.36
CA ASN A 129 9.27 28.43 -22.54
C ASN A 129 10.51 28.08 -23.36
N LEU A 130 10.85 28.91 -24.34
CA LEU A 130 11.97 28.63 -25.24
C LEU A 130 13.33 28.78 -24.57
N GLU A 131 13.45 29.49 -23.44
CA GLU A 131 14.68 29.49 -22.62
C GLU A 131 14.95 28.12 -22.00
N ASN A 132 13.91 27.32 -21.76
CA ASN A 132 14.06 25.99 -21.22
C ASN A 132 14.54 24.99 -22.29
N VAL A 133 14.50 25.36 -23.58
CA VAL A 133 15.00 24.52 -24.66
C VAL A 133 16.52 24.70 -24.77
N LYS A 134 17.26 23.72 -24.26
CA LYS A 134 18.73 23.77 -24.27
C LYS A 134 19.34 23.35 -25.58
N TYR A 135 18.73 22.38 -26.27
CA TYR A 135 19.32 21.79 -27.47
C TYR A 135 18.26 21.26 -28.41
N ILE A 136 18.49 21.41 -29.71
CA ILE A 136 17.74 20.74 -30.77
C ILE A 136 18.66 19.83 -31.60
N LYS A 137 18.32 18.55 -31.71
CA LYS A 137 19.15 17.57 -32.44
C LYS A 137 19.26 17.83 -33.94
N ALA A 138 18.26 18.50 -34.52
CA ALA A 138 18.30 18.89 -35.92
C ALA A 138 19.35 19.99 -36.20
N LYS A 139 20.00 20.53 -35.16
CA LYS A 139 20.88 21.72 -35.15
C LYS A 139 20.13 23.01 -35.45
N LYS A 140 19.40 23.03 -36.56
CA LYS A 140 18.57 24.14 -36.99
C LYS A 140 17.25 23.64 -37.54
N GLN A 141 16.14 24.25 -37.14
CA GLN A 141 14.82 23.82 -37.59
C GLN A 141 13.79 24.94 -37.60
N LYS A 142 13.02 25.01 -38.70
CA LYS A 142 11.77 25.79 -38.77
C LYS A 142 10.60 24.91 -38.35
N LEU A 143 9.67 25.48 -37.58
CA LEU A 143 8.47 24.85 -37.06
C LEU A 143 7.23 25.63 -37.50
N GLY A 144 6.13 24.93 -37.72
CA GLY A 144 4.83 25.49 -38.08
C GLY A 144 3.73 24.93 -37.18
N ILE A 145 2.64 25.68 -36.99
CA ILE A 145 1.46 25.16 -36.29
C ILE A 145 0.98 23.86 -36.98
N GLY A 146 0.69 22.85 -36.17
CA GLY A 146 0.33 21.49 -36.60
C GLY A 146 1.51 20.52 -36.73
N ASP A 147 2.76 20.97 -36.55
CA ASP A 147 3.91 20.08 -36.44
C ASP A 147 3.85 19.26 -35.15
N LEU A 148 4.26 18.01 -35.22
CA LEU A 148 4.54 17.20 -34.05
C LEU A 148 5.92 17.55 -33.52
N ILE A 149 6.08 17.64 -32.20
CA ILE A 149 7.33 17.89 -31.52
C ILE A 149 7.58 16.72 -30.56
N GLU A 150 8.71 16.06 -30.73
CA GLU A 150 9.22 14.99 -29.86
C GLU A 150 10.36 15.56 -29.01
N GLY A 151 10.21 15.50 -27.68
CA GLY A 151 11.14 16.07 -26.73
C GLY A 151 11.50 15.15 -25.58
N LYS A 152 12.61 15.45 -24.91
CA LYS A 152 12.93 14.90 -23.60
C LYS A 152 13.13 16.06 -22.64
N SER A 153 12.40 16.08 -21.52
CA SER A 153 12.41 17.22 -20.60
C SER A 153 12.51 16.79 -19.15
N LYS A 154 13.24 17.58 -18.36
CA LYS A 154 13.02 17.67 -16.93
C LYS A 154 11.67 18.32 -16.65
N ILE A 155 11.02 17.96 -15.55
CA ILE A 155 9.77 18.61 -15.12
C ILE A 155 10.09 19.66 -14.07
N LEU A 156 9.47 20.83 -14.20
CA LEU A 156 9.55 21.92 -13.21
C LEU A 156 8.18 22.13 -12.56
N ARG A 157 8.21 22.68 -11.34
CA ARG A 157 7.03 23.14 -10.61
C ARG A 157 7.04 24.65 -10.55
N TYR A 158 6.02 25.31 -11.12
CA TYR A 158 5.90 26.78 -11.17
C TYR A 158 4.70 27.32 -10.37
N GLY A 159 4.09 26.49 -9.52
CA GLY A 159 3.00 26.90 -8.62
C GLY A 159 2.57 25.80 -7.65
N GLN A 160 1.49 26.05 -6.90
CA GLN A 160 0.85 24.99 -6.11
C GLN A 160 0.23 23.96 -7.05
N ASN A 161 0.75 22.73 -7.03
CA ASN A 161 0.28 21.59 -7.84
C ASN A 161 0.23 21.84 -9.36
N LYS A 162 1.09 22.73 -9.90
CA LYS A 162 1.23 22.93 -11.35
C LYS A 162 2.65 22.57 -11.80
N TYR A 163 2.71 21.75 -12.82
CA TYR A 163 3.94 21.16 -13.35
C TYR A 163 4.01 21.42 -14.85
N GLY A 164 5.21 21.46 -15.40
CA GLY A 164 5.39 21.63 -16.85
C GLY A 164 6.81 21.33 -17.27
N LEU A 165 7.09 21.62 -18.54
CA LEU A 165 8.35 21.27 -19.17
C LEU A 165 9.43 22.28 -18.80
N GLY A 166 10.45 21.78 -18.11
CA GLY A 166 11.68 22.52 -17.81
C GLY A 166 12.75 22.26 -18.84
N THR A 167 14.00 22.12 -18.39
CA THR A 167 15.16 21.81 -19.23
C THR A 167 14.83 20.75 -20.27
N THR A 168 14.84 21.14 -21.55
CA THR A 168 14.29 20.37 -22.67
C THR A 168 15.31 20.18 -23.78
N ILE A 169 15.36 18.96 -24.32
CA ILE A 169 16.01 18.61 -25.57
C ILE A 169 14.93 18.30 -26.60
N ILE A 170 14.85 19.10 -27.67
CA ILE A 170 13.99 18.76 -28.82
C ILE A 170 14.73 17.72 -29.66
N ARG A 171 14.18 16.50 -29.69
CA ARG A 171 14.79 15.39 -30.42
C ARG A 171 14.48 15.48 -31.90
N ARG A 172 13.22 15.75 -32.23
CA ARG A 172 12.69 15.79 -33.60
C ARG A 172 11.45 16.66 -33.61
N ALA A 173 11.16 17.27 -34.76
CA ALA A 173 9.88 17.92 -34.98
C ALA A 173 9.50 17.86 -36.47
N GLY A 174 8.21 17.88 -36.79
CA GLY A 174 7.70 17.85 -38.16
C GLY A 174 6.53 16.90 -38.33
N ILE A 175 6.53 16.11 -39.41
CA ILE A 175 5.42 15.24 -39.79
C ILE A 175 5.92 13.81 -40.04
N TYR A 176 5.17 12.82 -39.56
CA TYR A 176 5.51 11.43 -39.78
C TYR A 176 5.33 11.02 -41.26
N LYS A 177 6.17 10.08 -41.69
CA LYS A 177 5.92 9.25 -42.87
C LYS A 177 6.04 7.77 -42.50
N GLY A 178 5.44 6.91 -43.33
CA GLY A 178 5.57 5.46 -43.25
C GLY A 178 4.65 4.76 -44.25
N GLU A 179 4.69 3.44 -44.32
CA GLU A 179 3.86 2.67 -45.28
C GLU A 179 2.44 2.47 -44.75
N ASP A 180 2.30 1.74 -43.64
CA ASP A 180 1.02 1.41 -43.01
C ASP A 180 0.83 2.07 -41.63
N ARG A 181 1.90 2.67 -41.09
CA ARG A 181 1.93 3.29 -39.76
C ARG A 181 2.91 4.48 -39.74
N PRO A 182 2.84 5.38 -38.75
CA PRO A 182 3.84 6.42 -38.57
C PRO A 182 5.18 5.82 -38.14
N GLU A 183 6.23 6.05 -38.93
CA GLU A 183 7.55 5.42 -38.70
C GLU A 183 8.65 6.45 -38.51
N THR A 184 8.76 7.43 -39.42
CA THR A 184 9.84 8.41 -39.42
C THR A 184 9.29 9.83 -39.32
N LEU A 185 9.70 10.57 -38.30
CA LEU A 185 9.35 11.99 -38.14
C LEU A 185 10.29 12.85 -38.99
N VAL A 186 9.76 13.44 -40.07
CA VAL A 186 10.52 14.23 -41.04
C VAL A 186 10.36 15.72 -40.73
N GLY A 187 11.48 16.41 -40.50
CA GLY A 187 11.48 17.80 -40.05
C GLY A 187 12.04 18.82 -41.04
N ASN A 188 12.76 18.36 -42.06
CA ASN A 188 13.55 19.19 -42.98
C ASN A 188 12.80 19.62 -44.25
N TYR A 189 11.49 19.40 -44.34
CA TYR A 189 10.69 19.94 -45.44
C TYR A 189 10.44 21.44 -45.29
N ASP A 190 10.28 22.14 -46.41
CA ASP A 190 10.05 23.57 -46.42
C ASP A 190 8.60 23.90 -46.03
N ARG A 191 8.43 24.73 -44.99
CA ARG A 191 7.11 25.20 -44.54
C ARG A 191 6.65 26.44 -45.30
N GLN A 192 7.43 26.86 -46.30
CA GLN A 192 7.20 28.03 -47.13
C GLN A 192 7.06 29.27 -46.24
N ASP A 193 5.97 30.03 -46.37
CA ASP A 193 5.67 31.21 -45.59
C ASP A 193 4.78 30.94 -44.37
N ASP A 194 4.62 29.67 -43.98
CA ASP A 194 3.74 29.22 -42.89
C ASP A 194 4.50 28.64 -41.68
N TRP A 195 5.82 28.85 -41.63
CA TRP A 195 6.59 28.67 -40.39
C TRP A 195 6.26 29.79 -39.41
N VAL A 196 6.44 29.51 -38.12
CA VAL A 196 6.17 30.45 -37.02
C VAL A 196 7.34 30.61 -36.06
N LEU A 197 8.22 29.61 -36.01
CA LEU A 197 9.39 29.58 -35.16
C LEU A 197 10.56 28.96 -35.92
N GLU A 198 11.73 29.60 -35.89
CA GLU A 198 13.01 29.03 -36.31
C GLU A 198 13.87 28.90 -35.06
N ILE A 199 14.37 27.70 -34.78
CA ILE A 199 15.21 27.37 -33.63
C ILE A 199 16.60 26.95 -34.15
N ASP A 200 17.65 27.48 -33.55
CA ASP A 200 19.05 27.14 -33.85
C ASP A 200 19.82 26.90 -32.54
N ASN A 201 20.81 26.01 -32.55
CA ASN A 201 21.65 25.80 -31.37
C ASN A 201 22.62 26.97 -31.21
N SER A 202 22.63 27.59 -30.04
CA SER A 202 23.69 28.55 -29.69
C SER A 202 25.03 27.83 -29.49
N SER A 203 26.12 28.59 -29.47
CA SER A 203 27.45 28.06 -29.10
C SER A 203 27.46 27.41 -27.71
N ALA A 204 26.63 27.92 -26.80
CA ALA A 204 26.46 27.37 -25.46
C ALA A 204 25.65 26.06 -25.48
N SER A 205 24.60 25.96 -26.30
CA SER A 205 23.85 24.72 -26.53
C SER A 205 24.71 23.59 -27.07
N GLU A 206 25.57 23.87 -28.06
CA GLU A 206 26.48 22.86 -28.63
C GLU A 206 27.52 22.39 -27.60
N ARG A 207 28.04 23.29 -26.76
CA ARG A 207 28.94 22.93 -25.65
C ARG A 207 28.23 22.04 -24.62
N ALA A 208 27.02 22.40 -24.21
CA ALA A 208 26.23 21.59 -23.28
C ALA A 208 25.99 20.18 -23.85
N TRP A 209 25.70 20.09 -25.14
CA TRP A 209 25.51 18.80 -25.81
C TRP A 209 26.79 17.98 -25.92
N ALA A 210 27.94 18.61 -26.19
CA ALA A 210 29.24 17.94 -26.20
C ALA A 210 29.57 17.33 -24.82
N GLU A 211 29.36 18.09 -23.74
CA GLU A 211 29.53 17.62 -22.37
C GLU A 211 28.64 16.41 -22.06
N TYR A 212 27.36 16.46 -22.48
CA TYR A 212 26.47 15.31 -22.38
C TYR A 212 26.97 14.10 -23.17
N GLN A 213 27.51 14.31 -24.38
CA GLN A 213 28.02 13.23 -25.20
C GLN A 213 29.25 12.55 -24.57
N GLU A 214 30.08 13.30 -23.85
CA GLU A 214 31.26 12.80 -23.14
C GLU A 214 30.87 12.08 -21.83
N THR A 215 30.09 12.74 -20.98
CA THR A 215 29.76 12.24 -19.63
C THR A 215 28.59 11.26 -19.59
N LYS A 216 27.72 11.29 -20.62
CA LYS A 216 26.39 10.66 -20.62
C LYS A 216 25.47 11.11 -19.48
N SER A 217 25.80 12.21 -18.79
CA SER A 217 25.05 12.71 -17.63
C SER A 217 24.05 13.79 -18.03
N LEU A 218 22.76 13.48 -17.88
CA LEU A 218 21.69 14.48 -18.08
C LEU A 218 21.73 15.58 -17.01
N THR A 219 22.26 15.28 -15.81
CA THR A 219 22.46 16.27 -14.75
C THR A 219 23.54 17.28 -15.14
N ALA A 220 24.65 16.83 -15.72
CA ALA A 220 25.70 17.72 -16.22
C ALA A 220 25.16 18.62 -17.35
N PHE A 221 24.41 18.03 -18.29
CA PHE A 221 23.71 18.77 -19.34
C PHE A 221 22.78 19.86 -18.80
N GLU A 222 22.05 19.57 -17.72
CA GLU A 222 21.15 20.50 -17.05
C GLU A 222 21.88 21.64 -16.34
N GLN A 223 23.11 21.45 -15.88
CA GLN A 223 23.88 22.49 -15.20
C GLN A 223 24.59 23.45 -16.15
N GLU A 224 24.86 23.03 -17.39
CA GLU A 224 25.54 23.88 -18.38
C GLU A 224 24.72 25.12 -18.77
N PRO A 225 25.29 26.34 -18.77
CA PRO A 225 24.53 27.54 -19.12
C PRO A 225 24.21 27.59 -20.62
N GLY A 226 23.07 28.20 -20.95
CA GLY A 226 22.67 28.52 -22.33
C GLY A 226 21.39 27.82 -22.80
N HIS A 227 20.83 28.35 -23.88
CA HIS A 227 19.63 27.85 -24.55
C HIS A 227 19.73 28.09 -26.06
N VAL A 228 18.76 27.57 -26.80
CA VAL A 228 18.65 27.76 -28.25
C VAL A 228 18.42 29.22 -28.63
N GLU A 229 18.85 29.62 -29.83
CA GLU A 229 18.48 30.89 -30.43
C GLU A 229 17.19 30.73 -31.23
N THR A 230 16.36 31.78 -31.21
CA THR A 230 15.02 31.72 -31.80
C THR A 230 14.70 32.93 -32.67
N ARG A 231 13.92 32.68 -33.75
CA ARG A 231 13.32 33.73 -34.59
C ARG A 231 11.86 33.41 -34.83
N TYR A 232 11.03 34.44 -34.93
CA TYR A 232 9.57 34.28 -34.95
C TYR A 232 8.96 34.85 -36.22
N GLN A 233 7.85 34.25 -36.62
CA GLN A 233 6.92 34.79 -37.60
C GLN A 233 5.49 34.70 -37.05
N PRO A 234 4.64 35.74 -37.25
CA PRO A 234 3.24 35.68 -36.84
C PRO A 234 2.51 34.49 -37.48
N SER A 235 1.77 33.74 -36.66
CA SER A 235 0.88 32.68 -37.14
C SER A 235 -0.30 33.24 -37.93
N ARG A 236 -0.72 32.52 -38.97
CA ARG A 236 -1.93 32.81 -39.77
C ARG A 236 -3.16 32.04 -39.28
N TYR A 237 -2.98 31.15 -38.31
CA TYR A 237 -4.04 30.33 -37.73
C TYR A 237 -4.68 31.04 -36.54
N GLN A 238 -5.90 30.63 -36.19
CA GLN A 238 -6.56 31.10 -34.98
C GLN A 238 -5.73 30.75 -33.75
N ARG A 239 -5.61 31.72 -32.84
CA ARG A 239 -4.91 31.51 -31.56
C ARG A 239 -5.65 30.49 -30.71
N TYR A 240 -4.96 29.88 -29.76
CA TYR A 240 -5.52 28.89 -28.84
C TYR A 240 -6.86 29.34 -28.25
N ARG A 241 -6.90 30.53 -27.64
CA ARG A 241 -8.13 31.06 -27.00
C ARG A 241 -9.27 31.35 -27.98
N GLU A 242 -8.97 31.57 -29.25
CA GLU A 242 -9.98 31.88 -30.29
C GLU A 242 -10.60 30.61 -30.89
N ARG A 243 -9.89 29.48 -30.79
CA ARG A 243 -10.29 28.19 -31.34
C ARG A 243 -11.18 27.39 -30.39
N LEU A 244 -10.98 27.50 -29.07
CA LEU A 244 -11.64 26.63 -28.10
C LEU A 244 -13.10 26.99 -27.86
N GLU A 245 -13.94 25.96 -27.80
CA GLU A 245 -15.32 26.05 -27.34
C GLU A 245 -15.41 25.81 -25.83
N GLU A 246 -16.35 26.50 -25.18
CA GLU A 246 -16.65 26.25 -23.77
C GLU A 246 -17.42 24.95 -23.63
N VAL A 247 -16.91 24.05 -22.78
CA VAL A 247 -17.56 22.79 -22.53
C VAL A 247 -18.60 22.97 -21.43
N GLN A 248 -19.86 22.59 -21.68
CA GLN A 248 -20.86 22.41 -20.63
C GLN A 248 -20.61 21.08 -19.88
N ARG A 249 -19.45 20.93 -19.22
CA ARG A 249 -19.18 19.77 -18.36
C ARG A 249 -19.39 20.17 -16.90
N HIS A 250 -20.17 19.37 -16.17
CA HIS A 250 -20.24 19.47 -14.71
C HIS A 250 -18.85 19.14 -14.13
N SER A 251 -18.50 19.76 -13.00
CA SER A 251 -17.16 19.90 -12.42
C SER A 251 -16.28 18.63 -12.28
N SER A 252 -14.97 18.85 -12.07
CA SER A 252 -13.88 17.95 -11.61
C SER A 252 -13.58 16.64 -12.37
N ASP A 253 -14.48 16.09 -13.17
CA ASP A 253 -14.26 14.84 -13.93
C ASP A 253 -13.21 14.97 -15.07
N SER A 254 -12.62 16.16 -15.23
CA SER A 254 -11.66 16.51 -16.29
C SER A 254 -10.20 16.51 -15.85
N VAL A 255 -9.90 16.18 -14.59
CA VAL A 255 -8.51 16.02 -14.15
C VAL A 255 -8.03 14.63 -14.56
N LEU A 256 -7.03 14.58 -15.44
CA LEU A 256 -6.38 13.33 -15.83
C LEU A 256 -5.83 12.61 -14.57
N PRO A 257 -6.38 11.46 -14.18
CA PRO A 257 -6.01 10.83 -12.91
C PRO A 257 -4.61 10.22 -13.00
N LEU A 258 -3.90 10.14 -11.87
CA LEU A 258 -2.64 9.39 -11.80
C LEU A 258 -2.92 7.90 -11.96
N VAL A 259 -3.88 7.38 -11.19
CA VAL A 259 -4.31 5.99 -11.29
C VAL A 259 -5.70 5.94 -11.93
N PRO A 260 -5.88 5.27 -13.08
CA PRO A 260 -7.19 5.11 -13.71
C PRO A 260 -8.13 4.22 -12.88
N SER A 261 -9.44 4.37 -13.10
CA SER A 261 -10.48 3.55 -12.45
C SER A 261 -10.59 2.13 -13.03
N THR A 262 -9.99 1.89 -14.19
CA THR A 262 -9.85 0.55 -14.77
C THR A 262 -8.67 -0.19 -14.15
N LEU A 263 -8.77 -1.52 -14.10
CA LEU A 263 -7.68 -2.37 -13.65
C LEU A 263 -6.56 -2.35 -14.69
N ASN A 264 -5.35 -2.01 -14.27
CA ASN A 264 -4.18 -1.95 -15.13
C ASN A 264 -2.98 -2.64 -14.47
N LYS A 265 -2.05 -3.10 -15.30
CA LYS A 265 -0.78 -3.67 -14.86
C LYS A 265 0.26 -2.58 -14.65
N TYR A 266 1.02 -2.72 -13.58
CA TYR A 266 2.13 -1.86 -13.21
C TYR A 266 3.41 -2.66 -13.03
N HIS A 267 4.52 -1.98 -13.28
CA HIS A 267 5.87 -2.43 -12.99
C HIS A 267 6.48 -1.44 -11.99
N ALA A 268 7.24 -1.94 -11.02
CA ALA A 268 7.89 -1.11 -10.03
C ALA A 268 9.15 -1.81 -9.51
N GLU A 269 9.96 -1.06 -8.78
CA GLU A 269 11.10 -1.59 -8.03
C GLU A 269 10.82 -1.53 -6.54
N VAL A 270 11.24 -2.54 -5.80
CA VAL A 270 11.23 -2.50 -4.34
C VAL A 270 12.25 -1.46 -3.86
N ASP A 271 11.79 -0.48 -3.09
CA ASP A 271 12.69 0.47 -2.42
C ASP A 271 13.13 -0.15 -1.08
N GLN A 272 12.16 -0.52 -0.25
CA GLN A 272 12.38 -1.14 1.06
C GLN A 272 11.10 -1.76 1.61
N ILE A 273 11.26 -2.70 2.53
CA ILE A 273 10.19 -3.18 3.41
C ILE A 273 10.47 -2.63 4.81
N HIS A 274 9.45 -2.04 5.43
CA HIS A 274 9.61 -1.39 6.73
C HIS A 274 8.39 -1.53 7.64
N ALA A 275 8.57 -1.24 8.93
CA ALA A 275 7.54 -1.26 9.94
C ALA A 275 7.21 0.16 10.42
N ALA A 276 6.16 0.78 9.87
CA ALA A 276 5.76 2.14 10.20
C ALA A 276 4.88 2.20 11.46
N LYS A 277 5.08 3.21 12.33
CA LYS A 277 4.15 3.49 13.43
C LYS A 277 2.83 4.00 12.86
N SER A 278 1.73 3.35 13.21
CA SER A 278 0.40 3.88 12.90
C SER A 278 0.05 5.00 13.88
N LYS A 279 -0.70 6.00 13.41
CA LYS A 279 -1.30 7.03 14.28
C LYS A 279 -2.51 6.51 15.06
N THR A 280 -3.16 5.47 14.54
CA THR A 280 -4.42 4.93 15.08
C THR A 280 -4.26 3.65 15.88
N VAL A 281 -3.10 2.97 15.75
CA VAL A 281 -2.83 1.71 16.46
C VAL A 281 -1.46 1.78 17.13
N SER A 282 -1.39 1.27 18.36
CA SER A 282 -0.18 1.32 19.20
C SER A 282 0.97 0.46 18.68
N TYR A 283 0.72 -0.42 17.72
CA TYR A 283 1.72 -1.30 17.11
C TYR A 283 2.13 -0.84 15.70
N ARG A 284 3.33 -1.27 15.28
CA ARG A 284 3.86 -0.96 13.95
C ARG A 284 3.22 -1.85 12.88
N ILE A 285 2.92 -1.26 11.73
CA ILE A 285 2.30 -1.94 10.60
C ILE A 285 3.36 -2.16 9.51
N PRO A 286 3.54 -3.40 9.02
CA PRO A 286 4.38 -3.68 7.86
C PRO A 286 3.93 -2.96 6.60
N GLN A 287 4.86 -2.34 5.90
CA GLN A 287 4.64 -1.62 4.66
C GLN A 287 5.70 -1.99 3.62
N LEU A 288 5.28 -2.06 2.37
CA LEU A 288 6.15 -2.19 1.21
C LEU A 288 6.25 -0.83 0.53
N GLN A 289 7.46 -0.30 0.42
CA GLN A 289 7.72 0.89 -0.36
C GLN A 289 8.23 0.48 -1.73
N LEU A 290 7.56 0.95 -2.77
CA LEU A 290 7.97 0.78 -4.15
C LEU A 290 8.42 2.14 -4.72
N LYS A 291 9.32 2.09 -5.69
CA LYS A 291 9.77 3.24 -6.47
C LYS A 291 9.63 2.96 -7.97
N ASN A 292 9.72 4.01 -8.78
CA ASN A 292 9.66 3.92 -10.25
C ASN A 292 8.42 3.17 -10.75
N VAL A 293 7.25 3.49 -10.20
CA VAL A 293 6.01 2.78 -10.55
C VAL A 293 5.54 3.25 -11.91
N VAL A 294 5.66 2.40 -12.93
CA VAL A 294 5.27 2.66 -14.32
C VAL A 294 4.12 1.75 -14.74
N ASN A 295 3.34 2.18 -15.73
CA ASN A 295 2.36 1.32 -16.39
C ASN A 295 2.93 0.69 -17.68
N GLU A 296 2.07 -0.01 -18.43
CA GLU A 296 2.42 -0.68 -19.69
C GLU A 296 2.91 0.25 -20.82
N HIS A 297 2.62 1.55 -20.74
CA HIS A 297 3.08 2.57 -21.69
C HIS A 297 4.31 3.33 -21.18
N HIS A 298 4.99 2.78 -20.17
CA HIS A 298 6.16 3.36 -19.53
C HIS A 298 5.94 4.76 -18.93
N ARG A 299 4.68 5.15 -18.67
CA ARG A 299 4.41 6.38 -17.92
C ARG A 299 4.72 6.15 -16.45
N LEU A 300 5.54 7.01 -15.88
CA LEU A 300 5.74 7.08 -14.43
C LEU A 300 4.46 7.56 -13.74
N VAL A 301 3.85 6.67 -12.97
CA VAL A 301 2.61 6.89 -12.22
C VAL A 301 2.90 7.42 -10.82
N ALA A 302 3.96 6.91 -10.19
CA ALA A 302 4.44 7.37 -8.89
C ALA A 302 5.96 7.21 -8.79
N ALA A 303 6.65 8.25 -8.34
CA ALA A 303 8.07 8.18 -8.01
C ALA A 303 8.34 7.19 -6.87
N LYS A 304 7.51 7.29 -5.83
CA LYS A 304 7.48 6.40 -4.67
C LYS A 304 6.05 6.18 -4.24
N VAL A 305 5.73 4.96 -3.82
CA VAL A 305 4.45 4.61 -3.21
C VAL A 305 4.68 3.71 -2.01
N VAL A 306 3.90 3.94 -0.96
CA VAL A 306 3.89 3.10 0.24
C VAL A 306 2.59 2.31 0.24
N LEU A 307 2.72 0.99 0.25
CA LEU A 307 1.61 0.04 0.20
C LEU A 307 1.58 -0.77 1.51
N PRO A 308 0.39 -1.16 2.00
CA PRO A 308 0.30 -2.12 3.08
C PRO A 308 0.90 -3.46 2.63
N TYR A 309 1.69 -4.11 3.50
CA TYR A 309 2.28 -5.40 3.15
C TYR A 309 1.24 -6.52 3.24
N THR A 310 0.80 -7.04 2.09
CA THR A 310 -0.30 -8.02 2.02
C THR A 310 0.20 -9.46 2.14
N GLN A 311 -0.72 -10.39 2.37
CA GLN A 311 -0.42 -11.83 2.33
C GLN A 311 0.00 -12.30 0.92
N GLU A 312 -0.45 -11.63 -0.15
CA GLU A 312 0.02 -11.95 -1.51
C GLU A 312 1.50 -11.62 -1.68
N MET A 313 1.94 -10.47 -1.17
CA MET A 313 3.35 -10.07 -1.20
C MET A 313 4.22 -11.05 -0.39
N LYS A 314 3.75 -11.52 0.78
CA LYS A 314 4.46 -12.51 1.60
C LYS A 314 4.74 -13.83 0.87
N LYS A 315 3.87 -14.25 -0.06
CA LYS A 315 4.06 -15.49 -0.83
C LYS A 315 5.29 -15.44 -1.72
N MET A 316 5.74 -14.24 -2.11
CA MET A 316 6.94 -14.05 -2.92
C MET A 316 8.23 -14.33 -2.14
N GLY A 317 8.14 -14.46 -0.81
CA GLY A 317 9.32 -14.55 0.05
C GLY A 317 9.89 -13.17 0.38
N GLU A 318 11.12 -13.15 0.85
CA GLU A 318 11.90 -11.93 1.08
C GLU A 318 12.02 -11.14 -0.22
N LEU A 319 11.65 -9.86 -0.18
CA LEU A 319 11.92 -8.92 -1.26
C LEU A 319 13.08 -8.03 -0.86
N LEU A 320 14.03 -7.87 -1.76
CA LEU A 320 15.25 -7.11 -1.62
C LEU A 320 15.12 -5.74 -2.30
N PRO A 321 15.90 -4.72 -1.86
CA PRO A 321 15.98 -3.47 -2.57
C PRO A 321 16.39 -3.64 -4.04
N ASN A 322 15.68 -2.95 -4.92
CA ASN A 322 15.77 -3.02 -6.40
C ASN A 322 15.21 -4.29 -7.04
N ASP A 323 14.52 -5.15 -6.30
CA ASP A 323 13.73 -6.21 -6.94
C ASP A 323 12.65 -5.61 -7.83
N GLU A 324 12.59 -6.09 -9.06
CA GLU A 324 11.54 -5.75 -10.01
C GLU A 324 10.28 -6.55 -9.67
N VAL A 325 9.16 -5.85 -9.55
CA VAL A 325 7.87 -6.43 -9.23
C VAL A 325 6.81 -5.97 -10.22
N THR A 326 5.80 -6.81 -10.42
CA THR A 326 4.61 -6.45 -11.18
C THR A 326 3.37 -6.67 -10.35
N PHE A 327 2.36 -5.83 -10.56
CA PHE A 327 1.07 -5.95 -9.90
C PHE A 327 -0.04 -5.34 -10.74
N GLU A 328 -1.27 -5.69 -10.44
CA GLU A 328 -2.46 -5.08 -11.01
C GLU A 328 -3.18 -4.23 -9.96
N SER A 329 -3.69 -3.08 -10.36
CA SER A 329 -4.47 -2.20 -9.49
C SER A 329 -5.36 -1.27 -10.31
N LYS A 330 -6.38 -0.72 -9.66
CA LYS A 330 -7.16 0.44 -10.13
C LYS A 330 -7.09 1.56 -9.09
N SER A 331 -7.71 2.71 -9.37
CA SER A 331 -7.76 3.82 -8.42
C SER A 331 -8.51 3.43 -7.14
N ASN A 332 -8.10 4.04 -6.03
CA ASN A 332 -8.85 4.00 -4.79
C ASN A 332 -10.22 4.70 -4.99
N PRO A 333 -11.34 4.16 -4.47
CA PRO A 333 -12.66 4.80 -4.57
C PRO A 333 -12.69 6.26 -4.05
N ASP A 334 -11.88 6.55 -3.04
CA ASP A 334 -11.84 7.86 -2.39
C ASP A 334 -10.81 8.82 -3.01
N SER A 335 -9.91 8.32 -3.87
CA SER A 335 -8.86 9.13 -4.49
C SER A 335 -8.34 8.53 -5.80
N ASN A 336 -8.46 9.29 -6.87
CA ASN A 336 -7.88 8.98 -8.18
C ASN A 336 -6.35 9.23 -8.28
N TYR A 337 -5.72 9.65 -7.16
CA TYR A 337 -4.28 9.80 -7.02
C TYR A 337 -3.60 8.58 -6.39
N LEU A 338 -4.38 7.70 -5.77
CA LEU A 338 -3.87 6.57 -5.00
C LEU A 338 -4.28 5.24 -5.63
N PHE A 339 -3.41 4.25 -5.48
CA PHE A 339 -3.74 2.87 -5.80
C PHE A 339 -4.80 2.36 -4.82
N GLY A 340 -5.75 1.58 -5.34
CA GLY A 340 -6.70 0.80 -4.57
C GLY A 340 -6.08 -0.53 -4.11
N THR A 341 -6.87 -1.60 -4.19
CA THR A 341 -6.40 -2.95 -3.88
C THR A 341 -5.36 -3.41 -4.90
N ILE A 342 -4.27 -3.97 -4.39
CA ILE A 342 -3.21 -4.60 -5.18
C ILE A 342 -3.58 -6.06 -5.40
N GLU A 343 -3.53 -6.50 -6.66
CA GLU A 343 -3.83 -7.86 -7.10
C GLU A 343 -2.67 -8.40 -7.94
N LYS A 344 -2.53 -9.73 -8.01
CA LYS A 344 -1.52 -10.42 -8.86
C LYS A 344 -0.10 -9.86 -8.69
N PHE A 345 0.30 -9.66 -7.44
CA PHE A 345 1.67 -9.24 -7.13
C PHE A 345 2.65 -10.37 -7.45
N ASN A 346 3.65 -10.08 -8.29
CA ASN A 346 4.66 -11.04 -8.72
C ASN A 346 6.06 -10.41 -8.68
N LEU A 347 7.03 -11.18 -8.18
CA LEU A 347 8.45 -10.88 -8.28
C LEU A 347 8.97 -11.28 -9.68
N VAL A 348 9.69 -10.38 -10.33
CA VAL A 348 10.31 -10.57 -11.65
C VAL A 348 11.80 -10.88 -11.50
N THR A 349 12.49 -10.22 -10.56
CA THR A 349 13.91 -10.48 -10.27
C THR A 349 14.09 -11.90 -9.74
N ALA A 350 15.07 -12.63 -10.29
CA ALA A 350 15.41 -13.96 -9.82
C ALA A 350 16.46 -13.88 -8.71
N HIS A 351 16.11 -14.33 -7.50
CA HIS A 351 17.05 -14.56 -6.41
C HIS A 351 16.64 -15.79 -5.59
N GLU A 352 17.49 -16.18 -4.63
CA GLU A 352 17.19 -17.29 -3.73
C GLU A 352 15.90 -17.01 -2.95
N TYR A 353 15.00 -17.99 -2.93
CA TYR A 353 13.73 -17.86 -2.23
C TYR A 353 13.95 -18.07 -0.72
N HIS A 354 13.76 -17.02 0.05
CA HIS A 354 13.67 -17.09 1.50
C HIS A 354 12.22 -16.83 1.92
N PRO A 355 11.52 -17.82 2.52
CA PRO A 355 10.15 -17.59 2.96
C PRO A 355 10.12 -16.55 4.08
N LEU A 356 8.99 -15.83 4.19
CA LEU A 356 8.76 -14.87 5.27
C LEU A 356 7.83 -15.46 6.34
N PRO A 357 7.95 -15.02 7.61
CA PRO A 357 7.06 -15.47 8.67
C PRO A 357 5.58 -15.08 8.41
N GLU A 358 4.68 -16.05 8.60
CA GLU A 358 3.24 -15.80 8.55
C GLU A 358 2.76 -15.02 9.79
N PHE A 359 3.30 -15.34 10.97
CA PHE A 359 2.90 -14.75 12.24
C PHE A 359 3.31 -13.27 12.35
N PRO A 360 2.40 -12.37 12.78
CA PRO A 360 2.67 -10.93 12.84
C PRO A 360 3.90 -10.54 13.66
N ASN A 361 4.10 -11.12 14.85
CA ASN A 361 5.22 -10.76 15.73
C ASN A 361 6.57 -11.23 15.16
N THR A 362 6.63 -12.45 14.63
CA THR A 362 7.85 -12.97 14.00
C THR A 362 8.17 -12.20 12.72
N PHE A 363 7.17 -11.80 11.94
CA PHE A 363 7.37 -10.96 10.77
C PHE A 363 7.81 -9.54 11.14
N LEU A 364 7.27 -8.97 12.21
CA LEU A 364 7.73 -7.68 12.72
C LEU A 364 9.18 -7.78 13.21
N GLY A 365 9.55 -8.89 13.86
CA GLY A 365 10.92 -9.24 14.21
C GLY A 365 11.87 -9.27 13.01
N TYR A 366 11.43 -9.85 11.89
CA TYR A 366 12.18 -9.83 10.62
C TYR A 366 12.47 -8.40 10.16
N LEU A 367 11.44 -7.54 10.13
CA LEU A 367 11.59 -6.16 9.70
C LEU A 367 12.52 -5.36 10.61
N MET A 368 12.40 -5.55 11.93
CA MET A 368 13.30 -4.92 12.91
C MET A 368 14.74 -5.44 12.79
N TRP A 369 14.92 -6.72 12.46
CA TRP A 369 16.23 -7.31 12.24
C TRP A 369 16.90 -6.74 10.98
N LYS A 370 16.16 -6.64 9.88
CA LYS A 370 16.66 -6.03 8.62
C LYS A 370 16.89 -4.54 8.74
N THR A 371 16.06 -3.84 9.51
CA THR A 371 16.11 -2.39 9.65
C THR A 371 16.09 -1.97 11.13
N PRO A 372 17.21 -2.10 11.87
CA PRO A 372 17.26 -1.82 13.32
C PRO A 372 16.88 -0.39 13.72
N SER A 373 17.05 0.58 12.81
CA SER A 373 16.63 1.97 13.01
C SER A 373 15.11 2.12 13.20
N GLU A 374 14.33 1.13 12.79
CA GLU A 374 12.88 1.08 12.94
C GLU A 374 12.43 0.46 14.26
N GLY A 375 13.34 0.41 15.24
CA GLY A 375 13.05 -0.09 16.57
C GLY A 375 13.72 -1.43 16.81
N SER A 376 14.17 -1.59 18.05
CA SER A 376 14.83 -2.79 18.52
C SER A 376 14.04 -3.31 19.71
N ASP A 377 13.04 -4.15 19.46
CA ASP A 377 12.53 -5.04 20.50
C ASP A 377 13.33 -6.34 20.41
N PRO A 378 14.28 -6.60 21.35
CA PRO A 378 15.12 -7.78 21.30
C PRO A 378 14.31 -9.07 21.28
N SER A 379 13.13 -9.09 21.92
CA SER A 379 12.27 -10.27 21.96
C SER A 379 11.70 -10.62 20.58
N LEU A 380 11.32 -9.61 19.79
CA LEU A 380 10.78 -9.80 18.44
C LEU A 380 11.89 -10.20 17.45
N VAL A 381 13.05 -9.53 17.52
CA VAL A 381 14.21 -9.87 16.69
C VAL A 381 14.68 -11.29 16.97
N MET A 382 14.81 -11.68 18.24
CA MET A 382 15.17 -13.04 18.65
C MET A 382 14.14 -14.06 18.16
N ASN A 383 12.84 -13.76 18.25
CA ASN A 383 11.78 -14.61 17.72
C ASN A 383 11.96 -14.87 16.22
N TYR A 384 12.31 -13.84 15.43
CA TYR A 384 12.62 -14.03 14.01
C TYR A 384 13.89 -14.85 13.78
N GLN A 385 15.01 -14.49 14.41
CA GLN A 385 16.30 -15.17 14.25
C GLN A 385 16.17 -16.68 14.50
N ASN A 386 15.40 -17.03 15.52
CA ASN A 386 15.10 -18.41 15.87
C ASN A 386 14.24 -19.13 14.83
N TRP A 387 13.17 -18.49 14.38
CA TRP A 387 12.33 -19.01 13.30
C TRP A 387 13.12 -19.27 12.02
N ALA A 388 14.05 -18.35 11.69
CA ALA A 388 14.91 -18.42 10.52
C ALA A 388 15.96 -19.55 10.65
N LEU A 389 16.66 -19.66 11.78
CA LEU A 389 17.62 -20.73 12.05
C LEU A 389 16.98 -22.11 11.96
N ALA A 390 15.79 -22.30 12.54
CA ALA A 390 15.06 -23.56 12.48
C ALA A 390 14.69 -23.98 11.05
N ARG A 391 14.66 -23.04 10.11
CA ARG A 391 14.31 -23.25 8.69
C ARG A 391 15.51 -23.16 7.75
N GLY A 392 16.72 -22.98 8.29
CA GLY A 392 17.94 -22.86 7.50
C GLY A 392 18.05 -21.53 6.72
N ILE A 393 17.38 -20.47 7.18
CA ILE A 393 17.33 -19.15 6.52
C ILE A 393 18.30 -18.20 7.23
N HIS A 394 19.10 -17.45 6.46
CA HIS A 394 20.14 -16.51 6.95
C HIS A 394 21.06 -17.07 8.05
N VAL A 395 21.36 -18.37 8.00
CA VAL A 395 22.06 -19.06 9.10
C VAL A 395 23.43 -18.44 9.37
N LYS A 396 24.14 -17.99 8.33
CA LYS A 396 25.49 -17.42 8.48
C LYS A 396 25.45 -16.06 9.15
N GLU A 397 24.55 -15.20 8.71
CA GLU A 397 24.33 -13.85 9.22
C GLU A 397 23.91 -13.89 10.69
N ILE A 398 22.87 -14.67 10.99
CA ILE A 398 22.34 -14.79 12.34
C ILE A 398 23.37 -15.40 13.30
N LYS A 399 24.08 -16.46 12.89
CA LYS A 399 25.14 -17.06 13.74
C LYS A 399 26.27 -16.08 14.01
N LYS A 400 26.66 -15.26 13.02
CA LYS A 400 27.70 -14.24 13.20
C LYS A 400 27.26 -13.20 14.24
N GLU A 401 26.04 -12.68 14.14
CA GLU A 401 25.50 -11.73 15.12
C GLU A 401 25.43 -12.33 16.53
N ILE A 402 24.96 -13.57 16.65
CA ILE A 402 24.92 -14.30 17.91
C ILE A 402 26.33 -14.44 18.52
N GLU A 403 27.34 -14.73 17.70
CA GLU A 403 28.74 -14.81 18.12
C GLU A 403 29.32 -13.44 18.52
N GLU A 404 28.87 -12.34 17.93
CA GLU A 404 29.28 -10.98 18.30
C GLU A 404 28.70 -10.55 19.66
N ILE A 405 27.47 -11.00 20.00
CA ILE A 405 26.82 -10.66 21.26
C ILE A 405 27.09 -11.64 22.40
N LYS A 406 27.93 -12.66 22.17
CA LYS A 406 28.20 -13.71 23.14
C LYS A 406 28.78 -13.13 24.44
N PRO A 407 28.38 -13.65 25.61
CA PRO A 407 28.95 -13.20 26.87
C PRO A 407 30.42 -13.59 26.99
N GLU A 408 31.28 -12.59 27.21
CA GLU A 408 32.71 -12.77 27.54
C GLU A 408 32.94 -12.98 29.05
N ARG A 409 31.90 -12.74 29.87
CA ARG A 409 31.90 -12.92 31.31
C ARG A 409 30.63 -13.62 31.78
N LEU A 410 30.64 -14.11 33.01
CA LEU A 410 29.43 -14.61 33.64
C LEU A 410 28.37 -13.51 33.74
N LEU A 411 27.11 -13.88 33.45
CA LEU A 411 25.96 -12.99 33.46
C LEU A 411 25.02 -13.32 34.63
N THR A 412 24.45 -12.30 35.25
CA THR A 412 23.35 -12.45 36.21
C THR A 412 22.04 -12.80 35.52
N GLU A 413 21.03 -13.23 36.28
CA GLU A 413 19.68 -13.52 35.76
C GLU A 413 19.08 -12.32 35.02
N HIS A 414 19.23 -11.13 35.59
CA HIS A 414 18.72 -9.90 35.02
C HIS A 414 19.44 -9.52 33.72
N GLU A 415 20.76 -9.70 33.65
CA GLU A 415 21.53 -9.43 32.43
C GLU A 415 21.18 -10.40 31.30
N LEU A 416 20.93 -11.68 31.61
CA LEU A 416 20.40 -12.64 30.64
C LEU A 416 19.01 -12.22 30.15
N ALA A 417 18.11 -11.86 31.08
CA ALA A 417 16.75 -11.47 30.77
C ALA A 417 16.70 -10.26 29.84
N ILE A 418 17.49 -9.22 30.11
CA ILE A 418 17.62 -8.03 29.24
C ILE A 418 18.11 -8.43 27.84
N ARG A 419 19.17 -9.24 27.75
CA ARG A 419 19.74 -9.64 26.46
C ARG A 419 18.79 -10.46 25.60
N PHE A 420 17.94 -11.28 26.23
CA PHE A 420 16.93 -12.07 25.53
C PHE A 420 15.58 -11.37 25.38
N GLY A 421 15.40 -10.16 25.95
CA GLY A 421 14.12 -9.46 25.94
C GLY A 421 13.01 -10.22 26.67
N VAL A 422 13.37 -10.97 27.73
CA VAL A 422 12.42 -11.75 28.54
C VAL A 422 12.38 -11.23 29.98
N THR A 423 11.43 -11.72 30.77
CA THR A 423 11.40 -11.41 32.20
C THR A 423 12.39 -12.29 32.97
N ASP A 424 12.91 -11.79 34.09
CA ASP A 424 13.77 -12.55 35.01
C ASP A 424 13.14 -13.89 35.44
N GLY A 425 11.80 -13.94 35.48
CA GLY A 425 11.02 -15.14 35.79
C GLY A 425 11.22 -16.29 34.79
N ILE A 426 11.45 -16.00 33.51
CA ILE A 426 11.73 -17.04 32.50
C ILE A 426 13.10 -17.67 32.76
N ILE A 427 14.12 -16.84 33.05
CA ILE A 427 15.47 -17.31 33.38
C ILE A 427 15.44 -18.13 34.68
N THR A 428 14.74 -17.62 35.69
CA THR A 428 14.53 -18.33 36.96
C THR A 428 13.85 -19.67 36.74
N SER A 429 12.82 -19.73 35.90
CA SER A 429 12.10 -20.99 35.62
C SER A 429 12.97 -22.00 34.87
N ALA A 430 13.84 -21.57 33.97
CA ALA A 430 14.79 -22.47 33.29
C ALA A 430 15.75 -23.14 34.28
N TYR A 431 16.22 -22.40 35.28
CA TYR A 431 17.01 -22.95 36.38
C TYR A 431 16.18 -23.88 37.28
N GLU A 432 15.01 -23.43 37.71
CA GLU A 432 14.13 -24.18 38.61
C GLU A 432 13.66 -25.49 38.00
N GLN A 433 13.44 -25.53 36.69
CA GLN A 433 13.06 -26.73 35.94
C GLN A 433 14.26 -27.63 35.57
N GLY A 434 15.49 -27.17 35.85
CA GLY A 434 16.72 -27.95 35.73
C GLY A 434 17.29 -28.01 34.31
N VAL A 435 17.06 -26.98 33.50
CA VAL A 435 17.58 -26.92 32.13
C VAL A 435 18.87 -26.11 32.03
N ILE A 436 19.06 -25.11 32.89
CA ILE A 436 20.33 -24.39 33.05
C ILE A 436 20.86 -24.52 34.47
N THR A 437 22.18 -24.40 34.63
CA THR A 437 22.87 -24.48 35.92
C THR A 437 23.79 -23.26 36.07
N PRO A 438 23.82 -22.58 37.24
CA PRO A 438 24.73 -21.48 37.48
C PRO A 438 26.19 -21.97 37.58
N ALA A 439 27.13 -21.11 37.20
CA ALA A 439 28.54 -21.31 37.46
C ALA A 439 28.82 -21.33 38.96
N LYS A 440 29.81 -22.11 39.40
CA LYS A 440 30.20 -22.20 40.82
C LYS A 440 30.92 -20.92 41.24
N GLU A 441 30.19 -19.99 41.85
CA GLU A 441 30.74 -18.82 42.57
C GLU A 441 30.04 -18.63 43.93
N GLU A 442 30.74 -17.98 44.87
CA GLU A 442 30.27 -17.77 46.25
C GLU A 442 29.17 -16.67 46.36
N ASP A 443 29.11 -15.72 45.41
CA ASP A 443 28.17 -14.59 45.43
C ASP A 443 27.20 -14.60 44.23
N GLY A 444 26.01 -15.16 44.46
CA GLY A 444 24.85 -15.05 43.56
C GLY A 444 24.84 -16.02 42.37
N ARG A 445 23.66 -16.17 41.74
CA ARG A 445 23.49 -17.02 40.55
C ARG A 445 24.02 -16.28 39.32
N LYS A 446 25.12 -16.78 38.75
CA LYS A 446 25.64 -16.31 37.46
C LYS A 446 25.74 -17.46 36.47
N TYR A 447 25.66 -17.14 35.19
CA TYR A 447 25.51 -18.09 34.10
C TYR A 447 26.60 -17.89 33.07
N ASP A 448 27.08 -19.02 32.54
CA ASP A 448 28.17 -19.08 31.58
C ASP A 448 27.65 -19.14 30.14
N LEU A 449 28.58 -19.33 29.19
CA LEU A 449 28.27 -19.48 27.78
C LEU A 449 27.37 -20.71 27.51
N THR A 450 27.47 -21.76 28.32
CA THR A 450 26.64 -22.97 28.18
C THR A 450 25.18 -22.64 28.42
N ALA A 451 24.88 -22.00 29.56
CA ALA A 451 23.54 -21.55 29.89
C ALA A 451 22.98 -20.55 28.87
N TRP A 452 23.82 -19.63 28.36
CA TRP A 452 23.46 -18.72 27.27
C TRP A 452 22.99 -19.46 26.01
N LYS A 453 23.76 -20.46 25.55
CA LYS A 453 23.42 -21.26 24.37
C LYS A 453 22.13 -22.06 24.56
N THR A 454 21.98 -22.70 25.71
CA THR A 454 20.77 -23.45 26.06
C THR A 454 19.53 -22.54 26.08
N LEU A 455 19.63 -21.34 26.67
CA LEU A 455 18.52 -20.39 26.67
C LEU A 455 18.15 -19.91 25.27
N MET A 456 19.14 -19.65 24.39
CA MET A 456 18.86 -19.33 22.99
C MET A 456 18.07 -20.44 22.30
N GLU A 457 18.51 -21.70 22.43
CA GLU A 457 17.82 -22.85 21.84
C GLU A 457 16.40 -23.02 22.38
N LEU A 458 16.20 -22.88 23.69
CA LEU A 458 14.87 -22.98 24.31
C LEU A 458 13.92 -21.89 23.83
N LEU A 459 14.37 -20.64 23.84
CA LEU A 459 13.61 -19.50 23.35
C LEU A 459 13.42 -19.56 21.82
N ALA A 460 14.17 -20.42 21.12
CA ALA A 460 14.02 -20.65 19.69
C ALA A 460 12.92 -21.65 19.31
N ALA A 461 12.57 -22.55 20.21
CA ALA A 461 11.57 -23.58 19.97
C ALA A 461 10.13 -23.04 20.10
N GLN A 462 9.62 -22.43 19.03
CA GLN A 462 8.30 -21.77 19.02
C GLN A 462 7.24 -22.44 18.14
N ASP A 463 7.63 -23.44 17.36
CA ASP A 463 6.75 -24.17 16.47
C ASP A 463 7.06 -25.68 16.49
N PRO A 464 6.16 -26.56 16.01
CA PRO A 464 6.38 -27.99 16.06
C PRO A 464 7.70 -28.44 15.43
N HIS A 465 8.20 -27.75 14.39
CA HIS A 465 9.46 -28.10 13.75
C HIS A 465 10.68 -27.74 14.63
N SER A 466 10.74 -26.50 15.12
CA SER A 466 11.83 -26.04 15.99
C SER A 466 11.89 -26.82 17.31
N ILE A 467 10.75 -27.22 17.86
CA ILE A 467 10.68 -28.10 19.04
C ILE A 467 11.31 -29.46 18.79
N LEU A 468 11.05 -30.09 17.64
CA LEU A 468 11.65 -31.38 17.31
C LEU A 468 13.17 -31.29 17.21
N THR A 469 13.70 -30.15 16.76
CA THR A 469 15.14 -29.90 16.74
C THR A 469 15.68 -29.77 18.16
N VAL A 470 15.09 -28.92 19.00
CA VAL A 470 15.56 -28.70 20.37
C VAL A 470 15.49 -29.96 21.23
N LYS A 471 14.46 -30.80 21.04
CA LYS A 471 14.33 -32.08 21.75
C LYS A 471 15.43 -33.11 21.41
N LYS A 472 16.19 -32.93 20.33
CA LYS A 472 17.34 -33.81 20.01
C LYS A 472 18.52 -33.53 20.92
N ASP A 473 18.70 -32.27 21.31
CA ASP A 473 19.92 -31.80 21.97
C ASP A 473 19.66 -31.47 23.46
N LEU A 474 18.43 -31.11 23.83
CA LEU A 474 18.02 -30.76 25.19
C LEU A 474 16.96 -31.72 25.74
N ASN A 475 17.06 -32.02 27.03
CA ASN A 475 16.09 -32.86 27.73
C ASN A 475 14.84 -32.06 28.16
N VAL A 476 13.99 -31.74 27.19
CA VAL A 476 12.77 -30.95 27.37
C VAL A 476 11.54 -31.65 26.79
N TYR A 477 10.36 -31.27 27.30
CA TYR A 477 9.11 -31.97 27.04
C TYR A 477 7.98 -30.98 26.72
N SER A 478 7.13 -31.31 25.76
CA SER A 478 5.90 -30.57 25.45
C SER A 478 4.68 -31.12 26.20
N GLU A 479 3.59 -30.34 26.22
CA GLU A 479 2.30 -30.79 26.77
C GLU A 479 1.86 -32.14 26.19
N ASP A 480 2.02 -32.33 24.87
CA ASP A 480 1.71 -33.58 24.19
C ASP A 480 2.57 -34.77 24.65
N ASP A 481 3.84 -34.54 25.00
CA ASP A 481 4.71 -35.62 25.51
C ASP A 481 4.18 -36.11 26.87
N PHE A 482 3.69 -35.21 27.71
CA PHE A 482 3.09 -35.57 28.99
C PHE A 482 1.78 -36.31 28.80
N VAL A 483 0.90 -35.85 27.90
CA VAL A 483 -0.35 -36.51 27.54
C VAL A 483 -0.09 -37.96 27.10
N GLN A 484 0.86 -38.15 26.17
CA GLN A 484 1.20 -39.45 25.63
C GLN A 484 1.86 -40.37 26.67
N THR A 485 2.82 -39.86 27.45
CA THR A 485 3.62 -40.66 28.39
C THR A 485 2.83 -41.05 29.65
N PHE A 486 2.02 -40.13 30.16
CA PHE A 486 1.30 -40.31 31.42
C PHE A 486 -0.18 -40.69 31.24
N LYS A 487 -0.68 -40.73 29.99
CA LYS A 487 -2.08 -41.05 29.64
C LYS A 487 -3.08 -40.15 30.39
N LEU A 488 -2.79 -38.85 30.41
CA LEU A 488 -3.63 -37.81 31.01
C LEU A 488 -4.31 -37.00 29.90
N SER A 489 -5.45 -36.37 30.20
CA SER A 489 -6.00 -35.36 29.30
C SER A 489 -5.14 -34.09 29.29
N LEU A 490 -5.23 -33.33 28.20
CA LEU A 490 -4.47 -32.07 28.06
C LEU A 490 -4.80 -31.07 29.18
N ASP A 491 -6.07 -31.00 29.60
CA ASP A 491 -6.51 -30.12 30.70
C ASP A 491 -5.92 -30.53 32.04
N GLU A 492 -5.81 -31.84 32.33
CA GLU A 492 -5.16 -32.32 33.55
C GLU A 492 -3.67 -31.97 33.60
N VAL A 493 -2.97 -32.11 32.45
CA VAL A 493 -1.56 -31.71 32.34
C VAL A 493 -1.40 -30.23 32.62
N ARG A 494 -2.20 -29.37 31.95
CA ARG A 494 -2.15 -27.91 32.13
C ARG A 494 -2.47 -27.48 33.55
N ASN A 495 -3.50 -28.07 34.17
CA ASN A 495 -3.88 -27.75 35.53
C ASN A 495 -2.79 -28.12 36.55
N GLN A 496 -2.11 -29.26 36.37
CA GLN A 496 -1.02 -29.67 37.25
C GLN A 496 0.21 -28.78 37.11
N ILE A 497 0.60 -28.43 35.87
CA ILE A 497 1.70 -27.50 35.62
C ILE A 497 1.41 -26.12 36.24
N LYS A 498 0.18 -25.62 36.05
CA LYS A 498 -0.27 -24.35 36.60
C LYS A 498 -0.29 -24.37 38.14
N ALA A 499 -0.78 -25.44 38.75
CA ALA A 499 -0.80 -25.60 40.21
C ALA A 499 0.61 -25.64 40.83
N ALA A 500 1.58 -26.18 40.08
CA ALA A 500 2.98 -26.19 40.47
C ALA A 500 3.75 -24.91 40.13
N ASN A 501 3.06 -23.89 39.57
CA ASN A 501 3.60 -22.59 39.20
C ASN A 501 4.80 -22.64 38.21
N TYR A 502 4.86 -23.66 37.36
CA TYR A 502 5.89 -23.74 36.32
C TYR A 502 5.52 -22.88 35.09
N LEU A 503 6.49 -22.09 34.63
CA LEU A 503 6.33 -21.28 33.42
C LEU A 503 6.84 -22.04 32.18
N PRO A 504 6.25 -21.84 31.00
CA PRO A 504 6.80 -22.38 29.77
C PRO A 504 8.18 -21.78 29.49
N LEU A 505 9.16 -22.63 29.20
CA LEU A 505 10.57 -22.24 29.02
C LEU A 505 10.83 -21.42 27.76
N ASN A 506 9.98 -21.59 26.76
CA ASN A 506 9.98 -20.83 25.52
C ASN A 506 9.13 -19.54 25.60
N GLY A 507 8.47 -19.26 26.74
CA GLY A 507 7.63 -18.07 26.97
C GLY A 507 6.12 -18.28 26.75
N PHE A 508 5.29 -17.27 27.02
CA PHE A 508 3.83 -17.39 27.15
C PHE A 508 3.00 -17.18 25.87
N HIS A 509 3.63 -17.01 24.70
CA HIS A 509 2.95 -16.50 23.49
C HIS A 509 2.82 -17.52 22.36
N TYR A 510 2.94 -18.82 22.63
CA TYR A 510 3.28 -19.79 21.59
C TYR A 510 2.35 -20.99 21.51
N LYS A 511 2.29 -21.63 20.33
CA LYS A 511 1.36 -22.73 20.03
C LYS A 511 1.68 -24.01 20.82
N VAL A 512 2.92 -24.18 21.27
CA VAL A 512 3.38 -25.36 22.00
C VAL A 512 4.37 -24.91 23.08
N ASN A 513 4.12 -25.31 24.33
CA ASN A 513 4.94 -24.97 25.49
C ASN A 513 5.99 -26.05 25.76
N LEU A 514 7.21 -25.64 26.12
CA LEU A 514 8.28 -26.54 26.56
C LEU A 514 8.53 -26.45 28.07
N TYR A 515 8.81 -27.61 28.67
CA TYR A 515 9.06 -27.78 30.09
C TYR A 515 10.30 -28.64 30.34
N GLY A 516 11.01 -28.34 31.43
CA GLY A 516 12.26 -29.00 31.78
C GLY A 516 12.09 -30.34 32.50
N PRO A 517 13.20 -31.03 32.78
CA PRO A 517 13.21 -32.38 33.32
C PRO A 517 12.57 -32.49 34.71
N LYS A 518 12.62 -31.45 35.55
CA LYS A 518 11.96 -31.50 36.87
C LYS A 518 10.43 -31.52 36.78
N VAL A 519 9.84 -30.88 35.76
CA VAL A 519 8.40 -30.99 35.49
C VAL A 519 8.04 -32.42 35.09
N TYR A 520 8.86 -33.05 34.25
CA TYR A 520 8.70 -34.47 33.91
C TYR A 520 8.82 -35.39 35.14
N GLN A 521 9.77 -35.12 36.04
CA GLN A 521 9.90 -35.88 37.29
C GLN A 521 8.68 -35.70 38.21
N MET A 522 8.08 -34.51 38.24
CA MET A 522 6.83 -34.27 38.99
C MET A 522 5.70 -35.19 38.49
N PHE A 523 5.49 -35.30 37.17
CA PHE A 523 4.50 -36.21 36.61
C PHE A 523 4.85 -37.69 36.86
N LYS A 524 6.14 -38.04 36.78
CA LYS A 524 6.62 -39.39 37.11
C LYS A 524 6.36 -39.77 38.57
N ALA A 525 6.65 -38.86 39.50
CA ALA A 525 6.40 -39.04 40.92
C ALA A 525 4.90 -39.13 41.22
N ALA A 526 4.07 -38.26 40.63
CA ALA A 526 2.62 -38.30 40.79
C ALA A 526 2.01 -39.63 40.29
N LYS A 527 2.50 -40.17 39.18
CA LYS A 527 2.11 -41.49 38.67
C LYS A 527 2.55 -42.61 39.61
N ALA A 528 3.78 -42.57 40.12
CA ALA A 528 4.29 -43.56 41.07
C ALA A 528 3.49 -43.56 42.39
N VAL A 529 3.16 -42.37 42.93
CA VAL A 529 2.31 -42.24 44.13
C VAL A 529 0.90 -42.76 43.88
N LYS A 530 0.28 -42.46 42.72
CA LYS A 530 -1.04 -43.02 42.35
C LYS A 530 -1.01 -44.55 42.21
N GLN A 531 0.12 -45.13 41.79
CA GLN A 531 0.29 -46.58 41.68
C GLN A 531 0.63 -47.26 43.01
N ALA A 532 1.28 -46.54 43.94
CA ALA A 532 1.65 -47.02 45.27
C ALA A 532 0.52 -46.87 46.31
N LEU A 533 -0.45 -45.99 46.07
CA LEU A 533 -1.67 -45.92 46.87
C LEU A 533 -2.49 -47.21 46.66
N PRO A 534 -2.94 -47.89 47.73
CA PRO A 534 -3.80 -49.06 47.58
C PRO A 534 -5.03 -48.66 46.77
N LYS A 535 -5.44 -49.49 45.81
CA LYS A 535 -6.74 -49.35 45.14
C LYS A 535 -7.76 -49.13 46.25
N LYS A 536 -8.48 -48.01 46.25
CA LYS A 536 -9.58 -47.78 47.19
C LYS A 536 -10.51 -48.99 47.10
N SER A 537 -10.39 -49.91 48.05
CA SER A 537 -11.43 -50.89 48.35
C SER A 537 -12.64 -50.08 48.77
N GLU A 538 -13.75 -50.27 48.09
CA GLU A 538 -15.05 -49.70 48.44
C GLU A 538 -15.37 -50.05 49.90
N VAL A 539 -15.15 -49.08 50.81
CA VAL A 539 -15.66 -49.20 52.17
C VAL A 539 -17.13 -48.82 52.13
N LEU A 540 -17.96 -49.84 51.96
CA LEU A 540 -19.40 -49.81 52.24
C LEU A 540 -19.60 -49.60 53.75
N VAL A 541 -19.77 -48.35 54.18
CA VAL A 541 -20.27 -48.07 55.53
C VAL A 541 -21.79 -48.26 55.52
N LYS A 542 -22.25 -49.47 55.89
CA LYS A 542 -23.62 -49.66 56.36
C LYS A 542 -23.74 -49.05 57.76
N ARG A 543 -24.48 -47.96 57.89
CA ARG A 543 -25.12 -47.56 59.15
C ARG A 543 -26.61 -47.75 58.98
N GLU A 544 -27.15 -48.80 59.59
CA GLU A 544 -28.58 -48.95 59.87
C GLU A 544 -28.89 -48.29 61.22
N ILE A 545 -29.87 -47.39 61.27
CA ILE A 545 -30.80 -47.20 62.40
C ILE A 545 -32.13 -46.62 61.82
N PRO A 546 -33.29 -46.71 62.49
CA PRO A 546 -34.37 -47.68 62.27
C PRO A 546 -35.68 -47.05 61.70
N ARG A 547 -36.60 -47.94 61.30
CA ARG A 547 -37.89 -47.67 60.62
C ARG A 547 -38.97 -46.94 61.47
N ASP A 548 -39.62 -45.99 60.78
CA ASP A 548 -41.03 -45.58 60.74
C ASP A 548 -41.80 -45.11 61.99
N LYS A 549 -42.34 -43.88 61.89
CA LYS A 549 -43.79 -43.64 61.73
C LYS A 549 -44.11 -42.24 61.17
N ASP A 550 -44.72 -42.25 59.98
CA ASP A 550 -45.69 -41.34 59.32
C ASP A 550 -45.50 -39.81 59.46
N VAL A 551 -45.58 -39.02 58.38
CA VAL A 551 -46.85 -38.66 57.74
C VAL A 551 -46.65 -38.08 56.32
N LYS A 552 -47.37 -38.69 55.37
CA LYS A 552 -48.02 -38.22 54.12
C LYS A 552 -47.20 -37.55 52.99
N ILE A 553 -47.06 -38.35 51.93
CA ILE A 553 -46.73 -38.01 50.53
C ILE A 553 -48.02 -37.80 49.73
N ALA A 554 -48.01 -36.88 48.74
CA ALA A 554 -48.73 -37.09 47.47
C ALA A 554 -47.95 -36.42 46.30
N PHE A 555 -47.19 -37.22 45.54
CA PHE A 555 -47.40 -37.59 44.12
C PHE A 555 -47.12 -36.45 43.11
N LEU A 556 -46.03 -36.48 42.32
CA LEU A 556 -45.83 -37.17 41.01
C LEU A 556 -47.00 -36.90 40.05
N GLU A 557 -46.76 -36.42 38.82
CA GLU A 557 -46.42 -37.30 37.68
C GLU A 557 -45.64 -36.60 36.54
N ARG A 558 -44.75 -37.37 35.90
CA ARG A 558 -44.16 -37.14 34.56
C ARG A 558 -45.00 -37.90 33.52
N PRO A 559 -44.90 -37.59 32.22
CA PRO A 559 -44.21 -38.53 31.30
C PRO A 559 -43.53 -37.80 30.10
N LYS A 560 -42.70 -38.34 29.20
CA LYS A 560 -41.93 -39.57 28.94
C LYS A 560 -41.01 -39.23 27.73
N GLU A 561 -39.92 -39.97 27.54
CA GLU A 561 -39.05 -39.93 26.34
C GLU A 561 -39.77 -40.42 25.06
N VAL A 562 -39.25 -40.08 23.86
CA VAL A 562 -38.61 -41.01 22.89
C VAL A 562 -38.41 -40.39 21.47
N LYS A 563 -37.13 -40.38 21.03
CA LYS A 563 -36.48 -40.60 19.70
C LYS A 563 -36.75 -39.79 18.40
N SER A 564 -35.59 -39.58 17.72
CA SER A 564 -35.23 -39.56 16.27
C SER A 564 -35.40 -38.32 15.39
N LEU A 565 -34.25 -37.89 14.81
CA LEU A 565 -33.99 -37.05 13.62
C LEU A 565 -34.68 -37.62 12.34
N PRO A 566 -34.97 -36.86 11.24
CA PRO A 566 -33.99 -35.98 10.54
C PRO A 566 -34.51 -34.72 9.77
N ALA A 567 -33.52 -33.91 9.34
CA ALA A 567 -33.41 -33.09 8.12
C ALA A 567 -34.34 -31.88 7.79
N PRO A 568 -33.85 -30.92 6.97
CA PRO A 568 -34.21 -29.49 7.01
C PRO A 568 -35.21 -29.07 5.91
N GLN A 569 -35.94 -27.95 6.09
CA GLN A 569 -36.09 -26.83 5.13
C GLN A 569 -37.22 -25.82 5.46
N LYS A 570 -36.90 -24.55 5.13
CA LYS A 570 -37.74 -23.46 4.59
C LYS A 570 -38.80 -22.72 5.43
N ARG A 571 -38.48 -21.42 5.62
CA ARG A 571 -39.31 -20.20 5.57
C ARG A 571 -40.84 -20.35 5.53
N SER A 572 -41.53 -19.62 6.42
CA SER A 572 -42.50 -18.58 6.02
C SER A 572 -42.88 -17.65 7.17
N VAL A 573 -42.92 -16.36 6.84
CA VAL A 573 -43.44 -15.22 7.60
C VAL A 573 -44.97 -15.37 7.77
N THR A 574 -45.55 -14.94 8.90
CA THR A 574 -46.55 -13.84 8.98
C THR A 574 -47.29 -13.80 10.33
N LYS A 575 -47.18 -12.62 10.97
CA LYS A 575 -48.07 -11.87 11.90
C LYS A 575 -49.23 -12.62 12.58
N THR A 576 -49.34 -12.47 13.91
CA THR A 576 -50.55 -11.97 14.58
C THR A 576 -50.24 -11.38 15.97
N THR A 577 -50.45 -10.07 16.09
CA THR A 577 -51.13 -9.35 17.19
C THR A 577 -50.52 -9.28 18.60
N VAL A 578 -50.11 -8.05 18.88
CA VAL A 578 -49.92 -7.36 20.16
C VAL A 578 -51.03 -7.66 21.17
N LYS A 579 -50.63 -8.13 22.36
CA LYS A 579 -51.29 -7.76 23.62
C LYS A 579 -50.32 -6.90 24.41
N GLN A 580 -50.69 -5.64 24.58
CA GLN A 580 -50.03 -4.70 25.48
C GLN A 580 -50.06 -5.27 26.90
N THR A 581 -48.88 -5.43 27.49
CA THR A 581 -48.71 -5.51 28.94
C THR A 581 -48.03 -4.23 29.38
N GLN A 582 -48.61 -3.62 30.41
CA GLN A 582 -48.27 -2.31 30.95
C GLN A 582 -46.77 -2.19 31.23
N VAL A 583 -46.18 -1.14 30.67
CA VAL A 583 -44.81 -0.71 30.94
C VAL A 583 -44.81 -0.06 32.33
N GLU A 584 -44.22 -0.73 33.31
CA GLU A 584 -43.58 0.00 34.41
C GLU A 584 -42.48 0.86 33.76
N LYS A 585 -42.68 2.18 33.72
CA LYS A 585 -41.66 3.12 33.26
C LYS A 585 -40.49 3.06 34.24
N LYS A 586 -39.47 2.27 33.91
CA LYS A 586 -38.12 2.54 34.38
C LYS A 586 -37.77 3.95 33.93
N THR A 587 -37.42 4.82 34.87
CA THR A 587 -36.87 6.14 34.58
C THR A 587 -35.49 5.91 33.96
N THR A 588 -35.44 5.78 32.64
CA THR A 588 -34.19 5.63 31.91
C THR A 588 -33.62 7.01 31.58
N VAL A 589 -32.31 7.14 31.67
CA VAL A 589 -31.60 8.37 31.32
C VAL A 589 -31.09 8.22 29.90
N THR A 590 -31.37 9.20 29.03
CA THR A 590 -30.79 9.23 27.69
C THR A 590 -29.32 9.60 27.80
N LEU A 591 -28.46 8.66 27.41
CA LEU A 591 -27.01 8.88 27.34
C LEU A 591 -26.60 9.08 25.88
N GLU A 592 -25.76 10.08 25.66
CA GLU A 592 -25.01 10.23 24.42
C GLU A 592 -23.69 9.47 24.56
N ILE A 593 -23.48 8.49 23.70
CA ILE A 593 -22.28 7.67 23.58
C ILE A 593 -21.49 8.13 22.36
N GLU A 594 -20.23 8.50 22.57
CA GLU A 594 -19.31 8.81 21.48
C GLU A 594 -18.41 7.60 21.20
N THR A 595 -18.25 7.31 19.91
CA THR A 595 -17.27 6.35 19.38
C THR A 595 -16.47 7.04 18.28
N PHE A 596 -15.43 6.38 17.78
CA PHE A 596 -14.67 6.90 16.62
C PHE A 596 -15.51 7.05 15.34
N ASP A 597 -16.61 6.31 15.22
CA ASP A 597 -17.47 6.28 14.02
C ASP A 597 -18.70 7.20 14.14
N GLY A 598 -18.84 7.94 15.26
CA GLY A 598 -19.91 8.93 15.47
C GLY A 598 -20.56 8.89 16.86
N SER A 599 -21.59 9.72 17.02
CA SER A 599 -22.39 9.84 18.24
C SER A 599 -23.67 9.01 18.18
N PHE A 600 -23.98 8.34 19.29
CA PHE A 600 -25.10 7.43 19.43
C PHE A 600 -25.88 7.71 20.71
N LEU A 601 -27.17 7.39 20.72
CA LEU A 601 -28.05 7.56 21.86
C LEU A 601 -28.45 6.20 22.41
N ILE A 602 -28.47 6.08 23.73
CA ILE A 602 -28.95 4.88 24.42
C ILE A 602 -29.85 5.27 25.59
N ASP A 603 -30.95 4.53 25.71
CA ASP A 603 -31.97 4.73 26.75
C ASP A 603 -32.13 3.45 27.61
N GLU A 604 -31.08 2.62 27.68
CA GLU A 604 -31.11 1.31 28.36
C GLU A 604 -30.70 1.37 29.83
N PHE A 605 -30.10 2.48 30.28
CA PHE A 605 -29.57 2.64 31.64
C PHE A 605 -30.45 3.52 32.52
N SER A 606 -30.52 3.19 33.81
CA SER A 606 -31.32 3.91 34.80
C SER A 606 -30.56 5.08 35.44
N SER A 607 -29.23 5.12 35.27
CA SER A 607 -28.34 6.21 35.72
C SER A 607 -27.00 6.19 34.95
N LEU A 608 -26.24 7.30 35.00
CA LEU A 608 -24.89 7.37 34.43
C LEU A 608 -23.92 6.41 35.14
N GLU A 609 -24.08 6.22 36.45
CA GLU A 609 -23.25 5.32 37.27
C GLU A 609 -23.46 3.84 36.91
N GLU A 610 -24.69 3.45 36.58
CA GLU A 610 -24.99 2.11 36.07
C GLU A 610 -24.35 1.87 34.70
N ALA A 611 -24.41 2.87 33.82
CA ALA A 611 -23.79 2.80 32.49
C ALA A 611 -22.26 2.68 32.59
N ASP A 612 -21.63 3.46 33.46
CA ASP A 612 -20.18 3.44 33.68
C ASP A 612 -19.71 2.06 34.18
N GLN A 613 -20.39 1.50 35.18
CA GLN A 613 -20.04 0.17 35.68
C GLN A 613 -20.15 -0.92 34.60
N VAL A 614 -21.20 -0.91 33.78
CA VAL A 614 -21.43 -1.94 32.74
C VAL A 614 -20.48 -1.76 31.57
N ILE A 615 -20.26 -0.53 31.10
CA ILE A 615 -19.39 -0.23 29.96
C ILE A 615 -17.92 -0.48 30.34
N GLU A 616 -17.45 0.00 31.50
CA GLU A 616 -16.06 -0.24 31.92
C GLU A 616 -15.78 -1.71 32.21
N ALA A 617 -16.67 -2.41 32.93
CA ALA A 617 -16.44 -3.81 33.28
C ALA A 617 -16.39 -4.70 32.03
N SER A 618 -17.25 -4.42 31.04
CA SER A 618 -17.27 -5.17 29.79
C SER A 618 -16.16 -4.77 28.82
N ALA A 619 -15.72 -3.51 28.83
CA ALA A 619 -14.56 -3.07 28.05
C ALA A 619 -13.25 -3.70 28.55
N ARG A 620 -13.13 -3.92 29.87
CA ARG A 620 -11.95 -4.55 30.50
C ARG A 620 -11.89 -6.08 30.32
N ASP A 621 -12.98 -6.75 29.94
CA ASP A 621 -12.96 -8.19 29.67
C ASP A 621 -12.15 -8.50 28.39
N LYS A 622 -10.96 -9.09 28.57
CA LYS A 622 -10.02 -9.40 27.49
C LYS A 622 -10.54 -10.47 26.51
N TYR A 623 -11.50 -11.30 26.92
CA TYR A 623 -11.89 -12.51 26.18
C TYR A 623 -13.31 -12.47 25.62
N ARG A 624 -14.15 -11.52 26.04
CA ARG A 624 -15.53 -11.35 25.52
C ARG A 624 -15.76 -9.92 25.06
N ASN A 625 -16.52 -9.77 23.96
CA ASN A 625 -17.05 -8.48 23.54
C ASN A 625 -18.50 -8.38 23.97
N HIS A 626 -18.84 -7.26 24.59
CA HIS A 626 -20.22 -6.89 24.88
C HIS A 626 -20.68 -5.83 23.88
N PHE A 627 -21.95 -5.87 23.53
CA PHE A 627 -22.54 -5.02 22.50
C PHE A 627 -23.79 -4.34 23.03
N LEU A 628 -23.92 -3.05 22.76
CA LEU A 628 -25.07 -2.22 23.11
C LEU A 628 -25.91 -1.92 21.87
N HIS A 629 -27.22 -1.90 22.05
CA HIS A 629 -28.15 -1.43 21.03
C HIS A 629 -28.33 0.08 21.17
N VAL A 630 -27.93 0.82 20.15
CA VAL A 630 -27.91 2.28 20.18
C VAL A 630 -28.60 2.86 18.96
N ILE A 631 -28.96 4.14 19.03
CA ILE A 631 -29.56 4.89 17.92
C ILE A 631 -28.54 5.90 17.43
N ALA A 632 -28.16 5.84 16.15
CA ALA A 632 -27.26 6.84 15.56
C ALA A 632 -27.90 8.23 15.66
N ALA A 633 -27.19 9.20 16.26
CA ALA A 633 -27.75 10.51 16.55
C ALA A 633 -28.09 11.32 15.28
N GLU A 634 -27.38 11.06 14.17
CA GLU A 634 -27.54 11.77 12.90
C GLU A 634 -28.59 11.13 11.98
N SER A 635 -28.67 9.79 11.93
CA SER A 635 -29.56 9.06 11.00
C SER A 635 -30.82 8.48 11.66
N GLY A 636 -30.85 8.37 12.99
CA GLY A 636 -31.94 7.75 13.73
C GLY A 636 -32.02 6.23 13.58
N GLU A 637 -31.04 5.60 12.92
CA GLU A 637 -31.01 4.16 12.70
C GLU A 637 -30.53 3.40 13.94
N LYS A 638 -31.11 2.21 14.17
CA LYS A 638 -30.69 1.31 15.25
C LYS A 638 -29.43 0.55 14.84
N VAL A 639 -28.36 0.74 15.58
CA VAL A 639 -27.05 0.15 15.34
C VAL A 639 -26.59 -0.60 16.59
N ILE A 640 -25.67 -1.55 16.41
CA ILE A 640 -25.06 -2.30 17.51
C ILE A 640 -23.60 -1.86 17.62
N ILE A 641 -23.19 -1.36 18.78
CA ILE A 641 -21.82 -0.91 19.02
C ILE A 641 -21.17 -1.75 20.12
N SER A 642 -19.87 -2.03 19.98
CA SER A 642 -19.14 -2.73 21.04
C SER A 642 -18.80 -1.77 22.17
N THR A 643 -18.91 -2.21 23.43
CA THR A 643 -18.50 -1.40 24.59
C THR A 643 -17.02 -1.04 24.59
N LYS A 644 -16.18 -1.80 23.86
CA LYS A 644 -14.75 -1.49 23.66
C LYS A 644 -14.49 -0.36 22.65
N ALA A 645 -15.48 0.01 21.85
CA ALA A 645 -15.39 1.09 20.87
C ALA A 645 -15.89 2.43 21.42
N ILE A 646 -16.40 2.45 22.66
CA ILE A 646 -16.91 3.64 23.32
C ILE A 646 -15.74 4.46 23.85
N THR A 647 -15.63 5.71 23.40
CA THR A 647 -14.56 6.64 23.78
C THR A 647 -14.98 7.56 24.91
N SER A 648 -16.26 7.95 24.95
CA SER A 648 -16.85 8.76 26.01
C SER A 648 -18.36 8.52 26.06
N PHE A 649 -18.99 8.82 27.19
CA PHE A 649 -20.45 8.88 27.27
C PHE A 649 -20.87 9.91 28.32
N LYS A 650 -22.00 10.58 28.10
CA LYS A 650 -22.51 11.63 29.00
C LYS A 650 -24.04 11.62 29.02
N VAL A 651 -24.63 12.13 30.10
CA VAL A 651 -26.08 12.38 30.16
C VAL A 651 -26.41 13.51 29.19
N ARG A 652 -27.46 13.31 28.40
CA ARG A 652 -27.95 14.34 27.47
C ARG A 652 -28.81 15.39 28.16
#